data_AF-D7JFV1-F1
#
_entry.id   AF-D7JFV1-F1
#
_cell.length_a   1.000
_cell.length_b   1.000
_cell.length_c   1.000
_cell.angle_alpha   90.00
_cell.angle_beta   90.00
_cell.angle_gamma   90.00
#
_symmetry.space_group_name_H-M   'P 1'
#
loop_
_entity.id
_entity.type
_entity.pdbx_description
1 polymer ?
#
loop_
_entity_poly.entity_id
_entity_poly.type
_entity_poly.pdbx_seq_one_letter_code
_entity_poly.pdbx_strand_id
1 'polypeptide(L)'
;MKRVILTLLVIFAATSIVHSQTILRGKVTDSSTGKAVEFASVSVKGKNSNFFDGATTDAQGYYTVGNLPNDTLSISVSCTGYEEHIKVIVCHGNNETINIDFAISNAVTNLGEVSVEAMRSQMRMELDKKVFDVSASTIAEGASVADILNDIPSVELTAEGTISLRGSESVIIWINGKPSRLDAENQTQILEQLPAESIERVEVITNPSSKYSPEGTAGIINIVLKEKRKAGYYGSIQAGINSRLGYNASGNIFYSNNKIDLFGSIGYSSRVMTSENITSRKTVVGGSDTGYLNSVGNTRGRGHNIFTRLGGTYHLTSRDDISLSAFGMFGKQRNNTDVEQSSNIGKLLSGNRNTSGANKMLGGNVSLGYRHTFSDRQNIDISADYNVWNMMGSSVISETTLFDTNHDNTADSTAHLYENQTMDIINKSLNIKADYVNVIDANQKIEAGYNGTFGRENAPTQTYSGQTPNNLTLNTSLSNTYLYDKFVNALYMTYSGQFGRFNYQAGLRGEYTHIGMQSTGYSTINKDYFDLFPSLFVNYTLPADNQLQLNYTRRIKRPDGRRLNPFKNISDSKNIQSGNPNLTPEYSNAIELNYIKTWQRHILSLSAYFRNTTDVIQRIAYLDNDVMYNTHSNIAKTISSGAELVIKNNIGKFLNLTTTLNLYYYYLEGFDYEVPGVGYHVIGNSQRDVTWDARIMAQVMLPWGLILQTTGGYRAPRAEAQGTTLANYSLDAGIRKSVGNFTFNLGVRDILNSRARNTIKIGDNFTQTDKHWRGGREMTLSVTYAFGNMRQNRQKERQQSENKEEKGYQLIEETVGITE
;
A
#
# COMPACT_ATOMS: atom_id res chain seq x y z
N MET A 1 -52.74 -56.07 55.95
CA MET A 1 -53.45 -54.87 55.45
C MET A 1 -53.44 -53.68 56.43
N LYS A 2 -53.49 -53.87 57.76
CA LYS A 2 -53.44 -52.77 58.75
C LYS A 2 -52.15 -51.93 58.79
N ARG A 3 -51.01 -52.46 58.32
CA ARG A 3 -49.73 -51.71 58.30
C ARG A 3 -49.57 -50.78 57.09
N VAL A 4 -50.23 -51.07 55.95
CA VAL A 4 -50.13 -50.23 54.74
C VAL A 4 -50.99 -48.96 54.85
N ILE A 5 -52.12 -49.04 55.55
CA ILE A 5 -53.01 -47.90 55.81
C ILE A 5 -52.37 -46.92 56.80
N LEU A 6 -51.58 -47.41 57.77
CA LEU A 6 -50.87 -46.55 58.73
C LEU A 6 -49.70 -45.81 58.08
N THR A 7 -49.02 -46.42 57.11
CA THR A 7 -47.94 -45.77 56.35
C THR A 7 -48.47 -44.72 55.37
N LEU A 8 -49.62 -44.96 54.73
CA LEU A 8 -50.26 -43.94 53.88
C LEU A 8 -50.81 -42.74 54.68
N LEU A 9 -51.28 -42.95 55.92
CA LEU A 9 -51.77 -41.85 56.77
C LEU A 9 -50.63 -40.95 57.30
N VAL A 10 -49.43 -41.50 57.49
CA VAL A 10 -48.25 -40.73 57.93
C VAL A 10 -47.62 -39.95 56.77
N ILE A 11 -47.73 -40.46 55.53
CA ILE A 11 -47.25 -39.74 54.33
C ILE A 11 -48.19 -38.57 53.96
N PHE A 12 -49.49 -38.65 54.27
CA PHE A 12 -50.43 -37.54 54.04
C PHE A 12 -50.39 -36.46 55.15
N ALA A 13 -49.79 -36.75 56.31
CA ALA A 13 -49.65 -35.80 57.42
C ALA A 13 -48.33 -35.00 57.41
N ALA A 14 -47.42 -35.26 56.47
CA ALA A 14 -46.10 -34.61 56.40
C ALA A 14 -46.03 -33.40 55.44
N THR A 15 -47.13 -32.98 54.81
CA THR A 15 -47.14 -31.85 53.86
C THR A 15 -47.98 -30.69 54.36
N SER A 16 -47.53 -30.05 55.44
CA SER A 16 -47.93 -28.68 55.77
C SER A 16 -46.92 -28.04 56.72
N ILE A 17 -45.65 -28.00 56.31
CA ILE A 17 -44.72 -26.99 56.81
C ILE A 17 -45.04 -25.71 56.02
N VAL A 18 -45.93 -24.88 56.55
CA VAL A 18 -46.06 -23.49 56.12
C VAL A 18 -44.72 -22.82 56.42
N HIS A 19 -43.87 -22.70 55.41
CA HIS A 19 -42.70 -21.85 55.51
C HIS A 19 -43.23 -20.41 55.58
N SER A 20 -42.71 -19.66 56.55
CA SER A 20 -42.88 -18.22 56.58
C SER A 20 -42.35 -17.65 55.25
N GLN A 21 -43.20 -17.02 54.45
CA GLN A 21 -42.85 -16.43 53.15
C GLN A 21 -42.76 -14.92 53.31
N THR A 22 -41.55 -14.38 53.28
CA THR A 22 -41.35 -12.94 53.13
C THR A 22 -41.60 -12.56 51.67
N ILE A 23 -42.47 -11.56 51.45
CA ILE A 23 -42.80 -11.03 50.12
C ILE A 23 -42.28 -9.60 50.04
N LEU A 24 -41.48 -9.32 49.02
CA LEU A 24 -41.07 -7.97 48.67
C LEU A 24 -42.01 -7.43 47.59
N ARG A 25 -42.59 -6.26 47.82
CA ARG A 25 -43.37 -5.52 46.81
C ARG A 25 -42.88 -4.09 46.71
N GLY A 26 -43.19 -3.43 45.61
CA GLY A 26 -42.81 -2.04 45.44
C GLY A 26 -43.16 -1.51 44.07
N LYS A 27 -42.90 -0.22 43.88
CA LYS A 27 -43.09 0.50 42.63
C LYS A 27 -41.79 1.16 42.18
N VAL A 28 -41.51 1.09 40.88
CA VAL A 28 -40.40 1.78 40.24
C VAL A 28 -40.93 2.98 39.46
N THR A 29 -40.39 4.17 39.75
CA THR A 29 -40.73 5.43 39.08
C THR A 29 -39.49 6.17 38.58
N ASP A 30 -39.67 6.98 37.54
CA ASP A 30 -38.64 7.91 37.08
C ASP A 30 -38.56 9.07 38.08
N SER A 31 -37.36 9.32 38.62
CA SER A 31 -37.14 10.32 39.67
C SER A 31 -37.38 11.77 39.22
N SER A 32 -37.37 12.04 37.91
CA SER A 32 -37.53 13.37 37.33
C SER A 32 -38.96 13.66 36.88
N THR A 33 -39.68 12.64 36.38
CA THR A 33 -41.05 12.81 35.85
C THR A 33 -42.12 12.24 36.77
N GLY A 34 -41.76 11.43 37.77
CA GLY A 34 -42.69 10.75 38.67
C GLY A 34 -43.55 9.67 37.99
N LYS A 35 -43.32 9.39 36.71
CA LYS A 35 -44.05 8.36 35.95
C LYS A 35 -43.54 6.97 36.31
N ALA A 36 -44.41 5.97 36.19
CA ALA A 36 -44.06 4.57 36.39
C ALA A 36 -43.05 4.10 35.32
N VAL A 37 -42.08 3.29 35.74
CA VAL A 37 -41.14 2.64 34.81
C VAL A 37 -41.57 1.20 34.61
N GLU A 38 -42.10 0.92 33.41
CA GLU A 38 -42.46 -0.43 32.98
C GLU A 38 -41.22 -1.24 32.55
N PHE A 39 -41.30 -2.56 32.69
CA PHE A 39 -40.25 -3.51 32.29
C PHE A 39 -38.88 -3.34 32.96
N ALA A 40 -38.79 -2.64 34.10
CA ALA A 40 -37.58 -2.58 34.90
C ALA A 40 -37.31 -3.96 35.54
N SER A 41 -36.07 -4.42 35.46
CA SER A 41 -35.64 -5.68 36.07
C SER A 41 -35.24 -5.46 37.51
N VAL A 42 -35.93 -6.12 38.44
CA VAL A 42 -35.64 -6.14 39.87
C VAL A 42 -34.96 -7.46 40.22
N SER A 43 -33.76 -7.41 40.79
CA SER A 43 -32.98 -8.58 41.18
C SER A 43 -32.70 -8.55 42.68
N VAL A 44 -32.91 -9.67 43.36
CA VAL A 44 -32.62 -9.83 44.78
C VAL A 44 -31.45 -10.79 44.96
N LYS A 45 -30.39 -10.29 45.61
CA LYS A 45 -29.16 -11.05 45.90
C LYS A 45 -28.89 -11.10 47.40
N GLY A 46 -28.28 -12.19 47.86
CA GLY A 46 -27.82 -12.32 49.25
C GLY A 46 -26.49 -11.63 49.53
N LYS A 47 -26.07 -11.65 50.80
CA LYS A 47 -24.83 -11.03 51.27
C LYS A 47 -23.56 -11.47 50.51
N ASN A 48 -23.54 -12.69 49.97
CA ASN A 48 -22.42 -13.23 49.18
C ASN A 48 -22.59 -13.05 47.65
N SER A 49 -23.49 -12.16 47.20
CA SER A 49 -23.83 -11.96 45.78
C SER A 49 -24.49 -13.13 45.06
N ASN A 50 -24.90 -14.18 45.80
CA ASN A 50 -25.74 -15.25 45.26
C ASN A 50 -27.10 -14.69 44.84
N PHE A 51 -27.51 -14.97 43.61
CA PHE A 51 -28.83 -14.61 43.09
C PHE A 51 -29.90 -15.48 43.76
N PHE A 52 -30.93 -14.84 44.31
CA PHE A 52 -32.07 -15.54 44.89
C PHE A 52 -33.21 -15.60 43.89
N ASP A 53 -33.81 -14.46 43.60
CA ASP A 53 -34.96 -14.36 42.69
C ASP A 53 -35.09 -12.93 42.16
N GLY A 54 -35.96 -12.72 41.18
CA GLY A 54 -36.20 -11.41 40.58
C GLY A 54 -37.58 -11.29 39.96
N ALA A 55 -37.95 -10.06 39.62
CA ALA A 55 -39.21 -9.76 38.95
C ALA A 55 -39.02 -8.62 37.95
N THR A 56 -39.93 -8.54 37.00
CA THR A 56 -40.02 -7.41 36.07
C THR A 56 -41.21 -6.54 36.48
N THR A 57 -41.08 -5.22 36.39
CA THR A 57 -42.20 -4.31 36.69
C THR A 57 -43.32 -4.39 35.64
N ASP A 58 -44.56 -4.25 36.07
CA ASP A 58 -45.73 -4.16 35.19
C ASP A 58 -45.86 -2.77 34.52
N ALA A 59 -46.90 -2.59 33.69
CA ALA A 59 -47.19 -1.33 32.99
C ALA A 59 -47.46 -0.14 33.93
N GLN A 60 -47.77 -0.41 35.20
CA GLN A 60 -48.00 0.57 36.26
C GLN A 60 -46.77 0.72 37.17
N GLY A 61 -45.66 0.04 36.86
CA GLY A 61 -44.38 0.10 37.55
C GLY A 61 -44.27 -0.77 38.80
N TYR A 62 -45.25 -1.62 39.09
CA TYR A 62 -45.22 -2.47 40.29
C TYR A 62 -44.46 -3.76 40.06
N TYR A 63 -43.78 -4.24 41.11
CA TYR A 63 -43.13 -5.54 41.13
C TYR A 63 -43.46 -6.31 42.41
N THR A 64 -43.31 -7.64 42.36
CA THR A 64 -43.45 -8.51 43.53
C THR A 64 -42.46 -9.67 43.42
N VAL A 65 -41.66 -9.89 44.46
CA VAL A 65 -40.73 -11.02 44.59
C VAL A 65 -41.11 -11.80 45.85
N GLY A 66 -41.39 -13.09 45.71
CA GLY A 66 -41.83 -13.96 46.81
C GLY A 66 -40.72 -14.87 47.34
N ASN A 67 -41.04 -15.66 48.37
CA ASN A 67 -40.19 -16.73 48.91
C ASN A 67 -38.76 -16.30 49.32
N LEU A 68 -38.62 -15.08 49.82
CA LEU A 68 -37.31 -14.56 50.22
C LEU A 68 -36.83 -15.17 51.55
N PRO A 69 -35.55 -15.56 51.65
CA PRO A 69 -35.00 -16.13 52.88
C PRO A 69 -34.81 -15.06 53.97
N ASN A 70 -34.68 -15.53 55.22
CA ASN A 70 -34.26 -14.70 56.35
C ASN A 70 -32.75 -14.40 56.23
N ASP A 71 -32.42 -13.33 55.52
CA ASP A 71 -31.06 -12.87 55.27
C ASP A 71 -31.03 -11.33 55.05
N THR A 72 -29.83 -10.76 55.02
CA THR A 72 -29.59 -9.41 54.49
C THR A 72 -29.56 -9.47 52.97
N LEU A 73 -30.53 -8.82 52.33
CA LEU A 73 -30.75 -8.88 50.88
C LEU A 73 -30.40 -7.54 50.24
N SER A 74 -29.70 -7.60 49.11
CA SER A 74 -29.44 -6.48 48.22
C SER A 74 -30.40 -6.56 47.04
N ILE A 75 -31.29 -5.57 46.95
CA ILE A 75 -32.28 -5.43 45.88
C ILE A 75 -31.75 -4.41 44.88
N SER A 76 -31.49 -4.84 43.65
CA SER A 76 -31.09 -3.94 42.57
C SER A 76 -32.22 -3.78 41.55
N VAL A 77 -32.42 -2.56 41.08
CA VAL A 77 -33.34 -2.25 39.98
C VAL A 77 -32.52 -1.68 38.83
N SER A 78 -32.65 -2.31 37.67
CA SER A 78 -31.97 -1.89 36.44
C SER A 78 -32.98 -1.79 35.30
N CYS A 79 -32.90 -0.72 34.52
CA CYS A 79 -33.68 -0.53 33.30
C CYS A 79 -32.81 0.17 32.26
N THR A 80 -32.96 -0.19 30.99
CA THR A 80 -32.22 0.44 29.89
C THR A 80 -32.45 1.95 29.87
N GLY A 81 -31.37 2.73 29.95
CA GLY A 81 -31.41 4.20 29.98
C GLY A 81 -31.41 4.82 31.38
N TYR A 82 -31.49 4.03 32.45
CA TYR A 82 -31.48 4.48 33.85
C TYR A 82 -30.25 3.96 34.60
N GLU A 83 -29.83 4.67 35.65
CA GLU A 83 -28.78 4.18 36.55
C GLU A 83 -29.31 3.01 37.40
N GLU A 84 -28.46 2.00 37.65
CA GLU A 84 -28.81 0.90 38.55
C GLU A 84 -28.86 1.42 39.99
N HIS A 85 -30.01 1.25 40.63
CA HIS A 85 -30.18 1.60 42.04
C HIS A 85 -30.24 0.36 42.89
N ILE A 86 -29.52 0.38 44.02
CA ILE A 86 -29.42 -0.73 44.95
C ILE A 86 -29.90 -0.29 46.33
N LYS A 87 -30.76 -1.09 46.96
CA LYS A 87 -31.16 -0.94 48.37
C LYS A 87 -30.88 -2.25 49.11
N VAL A 88 -30.40 -2.14 50.35
CA VAL A 88 -30.15 -3.29 51.22
C VAL A 88 -31.23 -3.32 52.30
N ILE A 89 -31.84 -4.49 52.50
CA ILE A 89 -32.82 -4.74 53.56
C ILE A 89 -32.41 -5.96 54.39
N VAL A 90 -32.90 -6.02 55.63
CA VAL A 90 -32.77 -7.19 56.49
C VAL A 90 -34.15 -7.82 56.62
N CYS A 91 -34.31 -9.05 56.16
CA CYS A 91 -35.57 -9.79 56.28
C CYS A 91 -35.54 -10.62 57.57
N HIS A 92 -36.51 -10.44 58.47
CA HIS A 92 -36.52 -11.14 59.77
C HIS A 92 -37.37 -12.42 59.80
N GLY A 93 -38.02 -12.78 58.69
CA GLY A 93 -38.60 -14.12 58.48
C GLY A 93 -39.94 -14.40 59.17
N ASN A 94 -40.82 -13.42 59.36
CA ASN A 94 -42.13 -13.57 60.02
C ASN A 94 -43.36 -13.27 59.12
N ASN A 95 -43.49 -13.88 57.94
CA ASN A 95 -44.59 -13.61 56.98
C ASN A 95 -44.76 -12.10 56.69
N GLU A 96 -43.64 -11.38 56.66
CA GLU A 96 -43.63 -9.95 56.46
C GLU A 96 -43.76 -9.61 54.97
N THR A 97 -44.67 -8.68 54.67
CA THR A 97 -44.68 -8.01 53.36
C THR A 97 -43.89 -6.73 53.49
N ILE A 98 -42.77 -6.64 52.78
CA ILE A 98 -41.88 -5.48 52.80
C ILE A 98 -42.14 -4.67 51.54
N ASN A 99 -42.52 -3.39 51.70
CA ASN A 99 -42.76 -2.48 50.60
C ASN A 99 -41.53 -1.58 50.38
N ILE A 100 -40.89 -1.67 49.21
CA ILE A 100 -39.70 -0.88 48.84
C ILE A 100 -39.92 -0.25 47.47
N ASP A 101 -40.11 1.05 47.42
CA ASP A 101 -40.20 1.76 46.14
C ASP A 101 -38.82 2.21 45.67
N PHE A 102 -38.63 2.31 44.35
CA PHE A 102 -37.42 2.84 43.72
C PHE A 102 -37.78 4.04 42.85
N ALA A 103 -37.12 5.17 43.10
CA ALA A 103 -37.10 6.29 42.16
C ALA A 103 -35.74 6.27 41.46
N ILE A 104 -35.73 5.94 40.16
CA ILE A 104 -34.50 5.78 39.37
C ILE A 104 -34.31 6.97 38.43
N SER A 105 -33.07 7.46 38.34
CA SER A 105 -32.71 8.56 37.45
C SER A 105 -32.15 8.07 36.12
N ASN A 106 -32.37 8.83 35.05
CA ASN A 106 -31.74 8.60 33.76
C ASN A 106 -30.21 8.57 33.90
N ALA A 107 -29.56 7.64 33.24
CA ALA A 107 -28.10 7.57 33.18
C ALA A 107 -27.57 8.72 32.30
N VAL A 108 -27.44 9.92 32.88
CA VAL A 108 -26.80 11.06 32.22
C VAL A 108 -25.29 10.89 32.33
N THR A 109 -24.72 10.03 31.50
CA THR A 109 -23.28 10.07 31.24
C THR A 109 -22.95 11.30 30.40
N ASN A 110 -22.79 12.45 31.05
CA ASN A 110 -21.97 13.54 30.53
C ASN A 110 -20.49 13.12 30.69
N LEU A 111 -20.02 12.23 29.83
CA LEU A 111 -18.59 12.03 29.64
C LEU A 111 -18.11 13.14 28.71
N GLY A 112 -17.49 14.17 29.29
CA GLY A 112 -16.45 14.92 28.60
C GLY A 112 -15.30 13.98 28.28
N GLU A 113 -15.52 13.07 27.33
CA GLU A 113 -14.52 12.11 26.90
C GLU A 113 -13.49 12.89 26.07
N VAL A 114 -12.40 13.29 26.73
CA VAL A 114 -11.12 13.37 26.04
C VAL A 114 -10.85 11.95 25.55
N SER A 115 -11.31 11.65 24.34
CA SER A 115 -10.96 10.44 23.61
C SER A 115 -9.44 10.42 23.47
N VAL A 116 -8.76 9.77 24.41
CA VAL A 116 -7.34 9.45 24.25
C VAL A 116 -7.30 8.41 23.15
N GLU A 117 -7.05 8.86 21.92
CA GLU A 117 -6.79 7.97 20.80
C GLU A 117 -5.51 7.21 21.12
N ALA A 118 -5.63 5.92 21.47
CA ALA A 118 -4.48 5.07 21.66
C ALA A 118 -3.70 4.98 20.33
N MET A 119 -2.38 5.17 20.39
CA MET A 119 -1.51 4.99 19.23
C MET A 119 -1.62 3.53 18.73
N ARG A 120 -2.13 3.33 17.51
CA ARG A 120 -2.17 2.01 16.88
C ARG A 120 -0.80 1.65 16.30
N SER A 121 -0.45 0.36 16.36
CA SER A 121 0.77 -0.13 15.71
C SER A 121 0.67 0.05 14.19
N GLN A 122 1.55 0.87 13.62
CA GLN A 122 1.61 1.12 12.18
C GLN A 122 2.21 -0.03 11.37
N MET A 123 2.82 -1.03 12.01
CA MET A 123 3.49 -2.15 11.35
C MET A 123 3.24 -3.47 12.10
N ARG A 124 3.06 -4.56 11.36
CA ARG A 124 3.06 -5.95 11.86
C ARG A 124 3.82 -6.86 10.90
N MET A 125 4.37 -7.96 11.42
CA MET A 125 5.08 -8.97 10.63
C MET A 125 4.21 -10.22 10.50
N GLU A 126 4.07 -10.75 9.29
CA GLU A 126 3.44 -12.03 8.96
C GLU A 126 4.50 -12.96 8.33
N LEU A 127 4.22 -14.26 8.17
CA LEU A 127 5.21 -15.27 7.74
C LEU A 127 5.94 -14.93 6.43
N ASP A 128 5.24 -14.32 5.48
CA ASP A 128 5.73 -14.01 4.12
C ASP A 128 5.79 -12.50 3.83
N LYS A 129 5.36 -11.62 4.75
CA LYS A 129 5.21 -10.18 4.48
C LYS A 129 5.26 -9.28 5.70
N LYS A 130 5.62 -8.02 5.45
CA LYS A 130 5.51 -6.90 6.40
C LYS A 130 4.25 -6.11 6.08
N VAL A 131 3.43 -5.79 7.05
CA VAL A 131 2.15 -5.10 6.82
C VAL A 131 2.13 -3.76 7.53
N PHE A 132 1.87 -2.71 6.77
CA PHE A 132 1.84 -1.32 7.23
C PHE A 132 0.41 -0.77 7.20
N ASP A 133 -0.11 -0.34 8.35
CA ASP A 133 -1.44 0.22 8.45
C ASP A 133 -1.41 1.72 8.09
N VAL A 134 -1.99 2.06 6.94
CA VAL A 134 -2.01 3.43 6.42
C VAL A 134 -2.94 4.32 7.27
N SER A 135 -4.00 3.74 7.83
CA SER A 135 -4.97 4.49 8.65
C SER A 135 -4.39 4.97 9.99
N ALA A 136 -3.24 4.41 10.39
CA ALA A 136 -2.50 4.81 11.58
C ALA A 136 -1.43 5.89 11.33
N SER A 137 -1.14 6.26 10.07
CA SER A 137 -0.18 7.32 9.72
C SER A 137 -0.86 8.70 9.70
N THR A 138 -0.31 9.70 10.40
CA THR A 138 -0.86 11.07 10.39
C THR A 138 -0.42 11.87 9.16
N ILE A 139 0.62 11.44 8.44
CA ILE A 139 1.10 12.10 7.20
C ILE A 139 0.29 11.62 5.97
N ALA A 140 -0.48 10.53 6.09
CA ALA A 140 -1.23 9.95 4.98
C ALA A 140 -2.48 10.75 4.56
N GLU A 141 -3.06 11.59 5.43
CA GLU A 141 -4.28 12.34 5.10
C GLU A 141 -3.99 13.50 4.11
N GLY A 142 -4.66 13.53 2.96
CA GLY A 142 -4.42 14.48 1.87
C GLY A 142 -3.24 14.14 0.94
N ALA A 143 -2.51 13.05 1.22
CA ALA A 143 -1.37 12.57 0.43
C ALA A 143 -1.80 11.61 -0.71
N SER A 144 -0.91 11.37 -1.68
CA SER A 144 -1.09 10.30 -2.66
C SER A 144 -0.55 8.96 -2.16
N VAL A 145 -0.80 7.87 -2.89
CA VAL A 145 -0.21 6.56 -2.56
C VAL A 145 1.29 6.56 -2.73
N ALA A 146 1.80 7.19 -3.81
CA ALA A 146 3.24 7.37 -4.00
C ALA A 146 3.88 8.07 -2.78
N ASP A 147 3.12 8.96 -2.13
CA ASP A 147 3.57 9.67 -0.95
C ASP A 147 3.66 8.78 0.30
N ILE A 148 2.68 7.90 0.54
CA ILE A 148 2.70 6.94 1.65
C ILE A 148 3.75 5.86 1.45
N LEU A 149 3.96 5.40 0.22
CA LEU A 149 4.99 4.40 -0.05
C LEU A 149 6.37 4.90 0.36
N ASN A 150 6.60 6.21 0.28
CA ASN A 150 7.80 6.82 0.80
C ASN A 150 7.86 6.87 2.34
N ASP A 151 6.83 6.51 3.09
CA ASP A 151 6.88 6.37 4.56
C ASP A 151 7.16 4.92 4.99
N ILE A 152 7.07 3.97 4.07
CA ILE A 152 7.24 2.55 4.37
C ILE A 152 8.74 2.21 4.46
N PRO A 153 9.20 1.57 5.56
CA PRO A 153 10.54 1.04 5.69
C PRO A 153 11.00 0.25 4.46
N SER A 154 12.22 0.53 4.03
CA SER A 154 12.90 -0.12 2.89
C SER A 154 12.26 0.14 1.53
N VAL A 155 11.14 0.88 1.45
CA VAL A 155 10.52 1.37 0.22
C VAL A 155 10.96 2.80 -0.02
N GLU A 156 11.32 3.09 -1.26
CA GLU A 156 11.80 4.41 -1.64
C GLU A 156 11.15 4.87 -2.94
N LEU A 157 10.84 6.15 -3.02
CA LEU A 157 10.45 6.83 -4.25
C LEU A 157 11.68 7.60 -4.78
N THR A 158 12.13 7.33 -6.00
CA THR A 158 13.19 8.12 -6.63
C THR A 158 12.64 9.48 -7.07
N ALA A 159 13.53 10.42 -7.45
CA ALA A 159 13.10 11.75 -7.91
C ALA A 159 12.30 11.68 -9.23
N GLU A 160 12.55 10.65 -10.05
CA GLU A 160 11.78 10.30 -11.25
C GLU A 160 10.40 9.70 -10.92
N GLY A 161 10.18 9.40 -9.64
CA GLY A 161 8.96 8.78 -9.13
C GLY A 161 8.98 7.26 -9.14
N THR A 162 10.06 6.61 -9.57
CA THR A 162 10.11 5.15 -9.60
C THR A 162 10.18 4.61 -8.18
N ILE A 163 9.43 3.54 -7.90
CA ILE A 163 9.44 2.89 -6.59
C ILE A 163 10.53 1.83 -6.57
N SER A 164 11.30 1.80 -5.49
CA SER A 164 12.30 0.78 -5.23
C SER A 164 12.11 0.17 -3.85
N LEU A 165 12.57 -1.07 -3.70
CA LEU A 165 12.60 -1.81 -2.44
C LEU A 165 14.03 -2.29 -2.22
N ARG A 166 14.65 -1.89 -1.10
CA ARG A 166 16.06 -2.14 -0.78
C ARG A 166 16.98 -1.74 -1.94
N GLY A 167 16.77 -0.54 -2.48
CA GLY A 167 17.54 0.04 -3.59
C GLY A 167 17.30 -0.58 -4.97
N SER A 168 16.49 -1.63 -5.10
CA SER A 168 16.15 -2.23 -6.40
C SER A 168 14.81 -1.70 -6.91
N GLU A 169 14.81 -1.13 -8.12
CA GLU A 169 13.62 -0.63 -8.83
C GLU A 169 12.75 -1.76 -9.41
N SER A 170 13.18 -3.02 -9.28
CA SER A 170 12.45 -4.19 -9.81
C SER A 170 11.33 -4.64 -8.87
N VAL A 171 10.46 -3.71 -8.45
CA VAL A 171 9.32 -3.96 -7.55
C VAL A 171 8.03 -3.99 -8.35
N ILE A 172 7.14 -4.92 -8.03
CA ILE A 172 5.79 -4.91 -8.58
C ILE A 172 4.81 -4.35 -7.57
N ILE A 173 3.96 -3.43 -8.03
CA ILE A 173 2.85 -2.91 -7.25
C ILE A 173 1.59 -3.74 -7.53
N TRP A 174 0.97 -4.23 -6.46
CA TRP A 174 -0.33 -4.87 -6.50
C TRP A 174 -1.36 -3.95 -5.86
N ILE A 175 -2.60 -4.03 -6.34
CA ILE A 175 -3.75 -3.39 -5.70
C ILE A 175 -4.73 -4.52 -5.40
N ASN A 176 -5.10 -4.69 -4.12
CA ASN A 176 -5.97 -5.77 -3.66
C ASN A 176 -5.53 -7.18 -4.10
N GLY A 177 -4.23 -7.46 -3.99
CA GLY A 177 -3.69 -8.77 -4.32
C GLY A 177 -3.56 -9.03 -5.83
N LYS A 178 -3.69 -7.99 -6.68
CA LYS A 178 -3.69 -8.13 -8.15
C LYS A 178 -2.61 -7.25 -8.78
N PRO A 179 -1.86 -7.74 -9.79
CA PRO A 179 -0.87 -6.95 -10.48
C PRO A 179 -1.55 -5.80 -11.22
N SER A 180 -1.18 -4.56 -10.91
CA SER A 180 -1.75 -3.39 -11.57
C SER A 180 -1.23 -3.19 -13.00
N ARG A 181 -0.24 -3.98 -13.43
CA ARG A 181 0.48 -3.90 -14.74
C ARG A 181 0.70 -2.45 -15.17
N LEU A 182 1.16 -1.65 -14.21
CA LEU A 182 1.59 -0.29 -14.45
C LEU A 182 3.01 -0.40 -15.02
N ASP A 183 3.25 0.13 -16.21
CA ASP A 183 4.62 0.25 -16.71
C ASP A 183 5.43 1.11 -15.73
N ALA A 184 6.71 0.77 -15.52
CA ALA A 184 7.56 1.40 -14.50
C ALA A 184 7.66 2.93 -14.63
N GLU A 185 7.41 3.48 -15.82
CA GLU A 185 7.42 4.93 -16.08
C GLU A 185 6.11 5.64 -15.73
N ASN A 186 4.98 4.93 -15.75
CA ASN A 186 3.65 5.49 -15.51
C ASN A 186 3.08 5.05 -14.14
N GLN A 187 3.73 4.08 -13.49
CA GLN A 187 3.44 3.61 -12.14
C GLN A 187 3.37 4.77 -11.15
N THR A 188 4.32 5.71 -11.22
CA THR A 188 4.32 6.92 -10.40
C THR A 188 3.09 7.77 -10.67
N GLN A 189 2.81 8.08 -11.93
CA GLN A 189 1.72 8.98 -12.29
C GLN A 189 0.38 8.41 -11.83
N ILE A 190 0.21 7.10 -11.86
CA ILE A 190 -1.02 6.43 -11.42
C ILE A 190 -1.10 6.38 -9.89
N LEU A 191 -0.01 6.09 -9.18
CA LEU A 191 0.02 6.08 -7.71
C LEU A 191 -0.06 7.49 -7.10
N GLU A 192 0.45 8.51 -7.79
CA GLU A 192 0.26 9.93 -7.46
C GLU A 192 -1.21 10.35 -7.57
N GLN A 193 -1.98 9.65 -8.40
CA GLN A 193 -3.38 9.92 -8.65
C GLN A 193 -4.34 9.12 -7.75
N LEU A 194 -3.85 8.11 -7.01
CA LEU A 194 -4.62 7.38 -6.03
C LEU A 194 -4.64 8.14 -4.67
N PRO A 195 -5.81 8.37 -4.07
CA PRO A 195 -5.90 8.95 -2.73
C PRO A 195 -5.45 7.95 -1.64
N ALA A 196 -4.52 8.40 -0.79
CA ALA A 196 -4.01 7.67 0.37
C ALA A 196 -5.10 7.09 1.29
N GLU A 197 -6.18 7.85 1.49
CA GLU A 197 -7.29 7.52 2.38
C GLU A 197 -8.08 6.27 1.97
N SER A 198 -8.03 5.89 0.69
CA SER A 198 -8.73 4.72 0.17
C SER A 198 -8.02 3.41 0.56
N ILE A 199 -6.79 3.51 1.07
CA ILE A 199 -5.94 2.40 1.47
C ILE A 199 -6.21 2.02 2.94
N GLU A 200 -6.42 0.74 3.20
CA GLU A 200 -6.44 0.17 4.55
C GLU A 200 -4.99 -0.06 5.02
N ARG A 201 -4.22 -0.77 4.21
CA ARG A 201 -2.85 -1.18 4.54
C ARG A 201 -2.01 -1.38 3.28
N VAL A 202 -0.70 -1.31 3.43
CA VAL A 202 0.27 -1.69 2.41
C VAL A 202 1.06 -2.90 2.92
N GLU A 203 1.09 -3.96 2.14
CA GLU A 203 1.84 -5.19 2.43
C GLU A 203 3.12 -5.19 1.58
N VAL A 204 4.28 -5.29 2.23
CA VAL A 204 5.59 -5.43 1.58
C VAL A 204 6.02 -6.89 1.66
N ILE A 205 6.13 -7.53 0.51
CA ILE A 205 6.45 -8.94 0.34
C ILE A 205 7.83 -9.02 -0.34
N THR A 206 8.90 -9.14 0.45
CA THR A 206 10.27 -9.22 -0.09
C THR A 206 10.52 -10.54 -0.82
N ASN A 207 9.95 -11.63 -0.29
CA ASN A 207 10.00 -12.97 -0.88
C ASN A 207 8.58 -13.55 -0.98
N PRO A 208 7.85 -13.32 -2.08
CA PRO A 208 6.54 -13.89 -2.30
C PRO A 208 6.62 -15.41 -2.53
N SER A 209 5.62 -16.14 -2.04
CA SER A 209 5.48 -17.58 -2.30
C SER A 209 5.07 -17.87 -3.75
N SER A 210 5.08 -19.15 -4.15
CA SER A 210 4.72 -19.57 -5.52
C SER A 210 3.26 -19.24 -5.94
N LYS A 211 2.41 -18.85 -4.98
CA LYS A 211 1.06 -18.29 -5.23
C LYS A 211 1.11 -16.94 -5.94
N TYR A 212 2.20 -16.19 -5.76
CA TYR A 212 2.41 -14.88 -6.35
C TYR A 212 3.17 -15.00 -7.68
N SER A 213 3.04 -13.99 -8.54
CA SER A 213 3.86 -13.92 -9.75
C SER A 213 5.34 -13.75 -9.37
N PRO A 214 6.28 -14.50 -10.00
CA PRO A 214 7.71 -14.38 -9.76
C PRO A 214 8.30 -13.10 -10.37
N GLU A 215 7.52 -12.38 -11.19
CA GLU A 215 7.91 -11.09 -11.76
C GLU A 215 8.20 -10.08 -10.62
N GLY A 216 9.20 -9.20 -10.80
CA GLY A 216 9.60 -8.21 -9.79
C GLY A 216 10.65 -8.71 -8.81
N THR A 217 11.91 -8.82 -9.26
CA THR A 217 13.03 -9.44 -8.53
C THR A 217 13.35 -8.81 -7.15
N ALA A 218 12.82 -7.62 -6.85
CA ALA A 218 12.98 -6.97 -5.55
C ALA A 218 11.91 -7.36 -4.51
N GLY A 219 10.66 -7.62 -4.95
CA GLY A 219 9.51 -7.80 -4.06
C GLY A 219 8.18 -7.36 -4.67
N ILE A 220 7.10 -7.58 -3.92
CA ILE A 220 5.75 -7.07 -4.22
C ILE A 220 5.36 -6.09 -3.13
N ILE A 221 4.84 -4.93 -3.54
CA ILE A 221 4.16 -3.99 -2.65
C ILE A 221 2.66 -4.06 -2.98
N ASN A 222 1.88 -4.67 -2.10
CA ASN A 222 0.45 -4.84 -2.27
C ASN A 222 -0.32 -3.77 -1.48
N ILE A 223 -0.92 -2.84 -2.21
CA ILE A 223 -1.82 -1.82 -1.67
C ILE A 223 -3.19 -2.44 -1.47
N VAL A 224 -3.59 -2.63 -0.22
CA VAL A 224 -4.91 -3.18 0.10
C VAL A 224 -5.84 -2.04 0.48
N LEU A 225 -6.91 -1.91 -0.29
CA LEU A 225 -7.92 -0.87 -0.13
C LEU A 225 -8.89 -1.24 1.01
N LYS A 226 -9.54 -0.24 1.60
CA LYS A 226 -10.53 -0.43 2.68
C LYS A 226 -11.75 -1.21 2.20
N GLU A 227 -12.12 -2.27 2.93
CA GLU A 227 -13.24 -3.17 2.56
C GLU A 227 -14.19 -3.57 3.72
N LYS A 228 -13.88 -3.25 4.99
CA LYS A 228 -14.43 -4.06 6.10
C LYS A 228 -15.84 -3.72 6.64
N ARG A 229 -16.80 -4.54 6.19
CA ARG A 229 -17.56 -5.55 6.96
C ARG A 229 -17.93 -5.26 8.43
N LYS A 230 -19.02 -4.52 8.65
CA LYS A 230 -19.95 -4.67 9.81
C LYS A 230 -21.33 -4.13 9.40
N ALA A 231 -22.42 -4.73 9.90
CA ALA A 231 -23.78 -4.35 9.54
C ALA A 231 -24.08 -2.85 9.77
N GLY A 232 -24.67 -2.20 8.76
CA GLY A 232 -25.00 -0.77 8.77
C GLY A 232 -24.25 0.03 7.71
N TYR A 233 -24.28 1.35 7.84
CA TYR A 233 -23.55 2.26 6.95
C TYR A 233 -22.49 3.05 7.72
N TYR A 234 -21.38 3.33 7.05
CA TYR A 234 -20.35 4.24 7.55
C TYR A 234 -19.60 4.86 6.39
N GLY A 235 -19.00 6.02 6.62
CA GLY A 235 -18.28 6.73 5.57
C GLY A 235 -17.49 7.90 6.09
N SER A 236 -16.83 8.58 5.17
CA SER A 236 -16.11 9.82 5.45
C SER A 236 -16.13 10.75 4.25
N ILE A 237 -16.06 12.05 4.53
CA ILE A 237 -15.81 13.11 3.56
C ILE A 237 -14.53 13.81 3.98
N GLN A 238 -13.62 14.06 3.04
CA GLN A 238 -12.39 14.79 3.27
C GLN A 238 -12.28 15.97 2.29
N ALA A 239 -11.66 17.04 2.76
CA ALA A 239 -11.19 18.13 1.92
C ALA A 239 -9.80 18.56 2.39
N GLY A 240 -8.94 18.94 1.45
CA GLY A 240 -7.60 19.41 1.74
C GLY A 240 -7.12 20.48 0.76
N ILE A 241 -6.24 21.35 1.24
CA ILE A 241 -5.55 22.37 0.46
C ILE A 241 -4.06 22.34 0.78
N ASN A 242 -3.22 22.76 -0.15
CA ASN A 242 -1.79 22.88 0.09
C ASN A 242 -1.23 24.27 -0.26
N SER A 243 -0.03 24.56 0.23
CA SER A 243 0.68 25.83 0.04
C SER A 243 1.06 26.13 -1.41
N ARG A 244 0.84 25.18 -2.33
CA ARG A 244 1.11 25.29 -3.77
C ARG A 244 -0.17 25.44 -4.60
N LEU A 245 -1.28 25.83 -3.96
CA LEU A 245 -2.60 26.00 -4.60
C LEU A 245 -3.20 24.68 -5.14
N GLY A 246 -2.70 23.54 -4.67
CA GLY A 246 -3.34 22.24 -4.84
C GLY A 246 -4.49 22.06 -3.86
N TYR A 247 -5.48 21.29 -4.26
CA TYR A 247 -6.62 20.95 -3.41
C TYR A 247 -7.18 19.57 -3.77
N ASN A 248 -7.78 18.92 -2.78
CA ASN A 248 -8.44 17.64 -2.95
C ASN A 248 -9.77 17.63 -2.18
N ALA A 249 -10.69 16.82 -2.65
CA ALA A 249 -11.95 16.53 -1.99
C ALA A 249 -12.35 15.10 -2.32
N SER A 250 -12.86 14.38 -1.34
CA SER A 250 -13.19 12.98 -1.50
C SER A 250 -14.30 12.55 -0.55
N GLY A 251 -14.96 11.48 -0.92
CA GLY A 251 -16.00 10.86 -0.15
C GLY A 251 -15.99 9.35 -0.35
N ASN A 252 -16.23 8.63 0.73
CA ASN A 252 -16.39 7.18 0.70
C ASN A 252 -17.58 6.78 1.56
N ILE A 253 -18.30 5.76 1.11
CA ILE A 253 -19.40 5.14 1.83
C ILE A 253 -19.30 3.63 1.70
N PHE A 254 -19.63 2.97 2.80
CA PHE A 254 -19.71 1.55 2.92
C PHE A 254 -21.07 1.19 3.49
N TYR A 255 -21.64 0.11 2.99
CA TYR A 255 -22.86 -0.47 3.49
C TYR A 255 -22.68 -1.98 3.55
N SER A 256 -23.07 -2.60 4.65
CA SER A 256 -22.99 -4.05 4.81
C SER A 256 -24.22 -4.56 5.53
N ASN A 257 -24.72 -5.72 5.10
CA ASN A 257 -25.74 -6.50 5.78
C ASN A 257 -25.48 -8.00 5.53
N ASN A 258 -26.36 -8.89 6.02
CA ASN A 258 -26.16 -10.33 5.93
C ASN A 258 -26.11 -10.91 4.50
N LYS A 259 -26.54 -10.15 3.48
CA LYS A 259 -26.58 -10.61 2.07
C LYS A 259 -25.67 -9.82 1.15
N ILE A 260 -25.36 -8.57 1.49
CA ILE A 260 -24.65 -7.66 0.59
C ILE A 260 -23.65 -6.83 1.37
N ASP A 261 -22.42 -6.81 0.87
CA ASP A 261 -21.41 -5.81 1.17
C ASP A 261 -21.28 -4.87 -0.03
N LEU A 262 -21.41 -3.56 0.17
CA LEU A 262 -21.29 -2.53 -0.86
C LEU A 262 -20.28 -1.47 -0.43
N PHE A 263 -19.53 -0.95 -1.40
CA PHE A 263 -18.66 0.20 -1.21
C PHE A 263 -18.75 1.14 -2.41
N GLY A 264 -18.60 2.43 -2.12
CA GLY A 264 -18.52 3.50 -3.09
C GLY A 264 -17.49 4.54 -2.66
N SER A 265 -16.70 5.05 -3.58
CA SER A 265 -15.75 6.13 -3.31
C SER A 265 -15.59 7.03 -4.53
N ILE A 266 -15.47 8.33 -4.28
CA ILE A 266 -15.12 9.34 -5.28
C ILE A 266 -14.08 10.27 -4.69
N GLY A 267 -13.08 10.62 -5.49
CA GLY A 267 -12.06 11.58 -5.12
C GLY A 267 -11.76 12.49 -6.29
N TYR A 268 -11.63 13.79 -6.02
CA TYR A 268 -11.12 14.79 -6.93
C TYR A 268 -9.83 15.35 -6.34
N SER A 269 -8.81 15.53 -7.16
CA SER A 269 -7.61 16.28 -6.77
C SER A 269 -7.14 17.16 -7.90
N SER A 270 -6.63 18.36 -7.56
CA SER A 270 -5.85 19.21 -8.44
C SER A 270 -4.51 19.48 -7.79
N ARG A 271 -3.44 19.32 -8.57
CA ARG A 271 -2.06 19.49 -8.10
C ARG A 271 -1.29 20.38 -9.06
N VAL A 272 -0.44 21.24 -8.51
CA VAL A 272 0.53 22.03 -9.26
C VAL A 272 1.88 21.30 -9.18
N MET A 273 2.47 21.03 -10.34
CA MET A 273 3.75 20.33 -10.45
C MET A 273 4.82 21.29 -10.96
N THR A 274 5.97 21.27 -10.31
CA THR A 274 7.16 22.02 -10.73
C THR A 274 8.37 21.10 -10.68
N SER A 275 9.22 21.14 -11.69
CA SER A 275 10.49 20.43 -11.68
C SER A 275 11.58 21.22 -12.41
N GLU A 276 12.82 20.96 -12.00
CA GLU A 276 14.04 21.50 -12.58
C GLU A 276 14.95 20.34 -12.98
N ASN A 277 15.48 20.39 -14.19
CA ASN A 277 16.49 19.49 -14.72
C ASN A 277 17.73 20.32 -15.05
N ILE A 278 18.89 19.93 -14.54
CA ILE A 278 20.17 20.55 -14.91
C ILE A 278 21.08 19.44 -15.38
N THR A 279 21.64 19.58 -16.58
CA THR A 279 22.67 18.69 -17.12
C THR A 279 23.90 19.52 -17.48
N SER A 280 25.06 19.08 -17.02
CA SER A 280 26.35 19.60 -17.48
C SER A 280 27.21 18.44 -17.94
N ARG A 281 27.66 18.46 -19.20
CA ARG A 281 28.50 17.43 -19.81
C ARG A 281 29.76 18.06 -20.35
N LYS A 282 30.88 17.39 -20.13
CA LYS A 282 32.17 17.64 -20.78
C LYS A 282 32.53 16.48 -21.69
N THR A 283 32.95 16.77 -22.90
CA THR A 283 33.55 15.81 -23.84
C THR A 283 35.06 15.86 -23.67
N VAL A 284 35.70 14.70 -23.51
CA VAL A 284 37.13 14.55 -23.26
C VAL A 284 37.73 13.67 -24.34
N VAL A 285 38.70 14.16 -25.10
CA VAL A 285 39.43 13.38 -26.11
C VAL A 285 40.92 13.50 -25.83
N GLY A 286 41.62 12.37 -25.67
CA GLY A 286 43.06 12.36 -25.36
C GLY A 286 43.44 13.02 -24.03
N GLY A 287 42.51 13.10 -23.07
CA GLY A 287 42.71 13.74 -21.77
C GLY A 287 42.46 15.25 -21.74
N SER A 288 42.08 15.87 -22.86
CA SER A 288 41.74 17.29 -22.94
C SER A 288 40.23 17.49 -23.12
N ASP A 289 39.67 18.51 -22.46
CA ASP A 289 38.27 18.93 -22.67
C ASP A 289 38.14 19.49 -24.10
N THR A 290 37.39 18.81 -24.96
CA THR A 290 37.15 19.21 -26.35
C THR A 290 35.76 19.79 -26.59
N GLY A 291 34.82 19.57 -25.66
CA GLY A 291 33.49 20.15 -25.77
C GLY A 291 32.70 20.18 -24.47
N TYR A 292 31.61 20.94 -24.46
CA TYR A 292 30.69 21.02 -23.33
C TYR A 292 29.23 21.08 -23.78
N LEU A 293 28.33 20.69 -22.90
CA LEU A 293 26.89 20.93 -22.99
C LEU A 293 26.38 21.31 -21.60
N ASN A 294 25.73 22.46 -21.48
CA ASN A 294 24.99 22.86 -20.30
C ASN A 294 23.53 23.05 -20.68
N SER A 295 22.63 22.40 -19.95
CA SER A 295 21.20 22.45 -20.19
C SER A 295 20.44 22.66 -18.89
N VAL A 296 19.51 23.61 -18.88
CA VAL A 296 18.60 23.88 -17.76
C VAL A 296 17.17 23.79 -18.28
N GLY A 297 16.40 22.85 -17.74
CA GLY A 297 15.01 22.61 -18.09
C GLY A 297 14.09 22.87 -16.92
N ASN A 298 13.14 23.80 -17.06
CA ASN A 298 12.13 24.12 -16.07
C ASN A 298 10.76 23.66 -16.55
N THR A 299 10.10 22.79 -15.79
CA THR A 299 8.74 22.35 -16.09
C THR A 299 7.77 22.92 -15.07
N ARG A 300 6.68 23.52 -15.55
CA ARG A 300 5.53 23.93 -14.73
C ARG A 300 4.28 23.27 -15.28
N GLY A 301 3.47 22.70 -14.41
CA GLY A 301 2.27 22.03 -14.84
C GLY A 301 1.17 22.06 -13.79
N ARG A 302 -0.04 21.76 -14.26
CA ARG A 302 -1.19 21.54 -13.41
C ARG A 302 -1.94 20.31 -13.89
N GLY A 303 -2.24 19.43 -12.93
CA GLY A 303 -3.05 18.25 -13.14
C GLY A 303 -4.36 18.35 -12.37
N HIS A 304 -5.38 17.68 -12.88
CA HIS A 304 -6.53 17.28 -12.10
C HIS A 304 -6.89 15.83 -12.39
N ASN A 305 -7.42 15.13 -11.38
CA ASN A 305 -7.84 13.75 -11.51
C ASN A 305 -9.15 13.52 -10.76
N ILE A 306 -10.01 12.67 -11.34
CA ILE A 306 -11.15 12.07 -10.68
C ILE A 306 -10.88 10.57 -10.54
N PHE A 307 -10.90 10.08 -9.31
CA PHE A 307 -10.93 8.65 -8.99
C PHE A 307 -12.34 8.26 -8.59
N THR A 308 -12.88 7.19 -9.17
CA THR A 308 -14.16 6.60 -8.75
C THR A 308 -13.97 5.12 -8.49
N ARG A 309 -14.66 4.60 -7.49
CA ARG A 309 -14.69 3.17 -7.18
C ARG A 309 -16.08 2.78 -6.73
N LEU A 310 -16.58 1.67 -7.26
CA LEU A 310 -17.80 1.03 -6.81
C LEU A 310 -17.58 -0.48 -6.75
N GLY A 311 -18.30 -1.14 -5.87
CA GLY A 311 -18.33 -2.59 -5.88
C GLY A 311 -19.09 -3.16 -4.73
N GLY A 312 -19.20 -4.47 -4.77
CA GLY A 312 -19.84 -5.20 -3.70
C GLY A 312 -19.67 -6.70 -3.83
N THR A 313 -20.01 -7.37 -2.75
CA THR A 313 -20.11 -8.81 -2.65
C THR A 313 -21.53 -9.18 -2.33
N TYR A 314 -22.10 -10.10 -3.11
CA TYR A 314 -23.38 -10.71 -2.85
C TYR A 314 -23.17 -12.12 -2.31
N HIS A 315 -23.64 -12.38 -1.10
CA HIS A 315 -23.63 -13.68 -0.45
C HIS A 315 -24.84 -14.48 -0.96
N LEU A 316 -24.68 -15.26 -2.04
CA LEU A 316 -25.78 -16.06 -2.61
C LEU A 316 -26.28 -17.09 -1.61
N THR A 317 -25.34 -17.71 -0.92
CA THR A 317 -25.56 -18.70 0.14
C THR A 317 -24.57 -18.42 1.28
N SER A 318 -24.58 -19.24 2.34
CA SER A 318 -23.53 -19.20 3.36
C SER A 318 -22.17 -19.68 2.88
N ARG A 319 -22.07 -20.22 1.65
CA ARG A 319 -20.86 -20.81 1.07
C ARG A 319 -20.43 -20.15 -0.25
N ASP A 320 -21.28 -19.32 -0.84
CA ASP A 320 -21.09 -18.76 -2.18
C ASP A 320 -21.11 -17.24 -2.15
N ASP A 321 -19.98 -16.64 -2.51
CA ASP A 321 -19.85 -15.19 -2.65
C ASP A 321 -19.58 -14.84 -4.12
N ILE A 322 -20.35 -13.90 -4.67
CA ILE A 322 -20.02 -13.25 -5.95
C ILE A 322 -19.63 -11.81 -5.66
N SER A 323 -18.41 -11.43 -6.04
CA SER A 323 -17.91 -10.06 -5.92
C SER A 323 -17.80 -9.42 -7.30
N LEU A 324 -18.31 -8.20 -7.43
CA LEU A 324 -18.10 -7.35 -8.60
C LEU A 324 -17.59 -6.00 -8.12
N SER A 325 -16.48 -5.53 -8.67
CA SER A 325 -15.99 -4.18 -8.39
C SER A 325 -15.40 -3.54 -9.62
N ALA A 326 -15.53 -2.23 -9.71
CA ALA A 326 -14.90 -1.43 -10.74
C ALA A 326 -14.28 -0.18 -10.13
N PHE A 327 -13.17 0.28 -10.70
CA PHE A 327 -12.67 1.61 -10.45
C PHE A 327 -12.30 2.31 -11.75
N GLY A 328 -12.35 3.63 -11.74
CA GLY A 328 -12.02 4.49 -12.86
C GLY A 328 -11.13 5.65 -12.42
N MET A 329 -10.24 6.08 -13.33
CA MET A 329 -9.33 7.20 -13.18
C MET A 329 -9.40 8.08 -14.42
N PHE A 330 -9.70 9.35 -14.20
CA PHE A 330 -9.96 10.33 -15.25
C PHE A 330 -9.13 11.58 -14.97
N GLY A 331 -7.93 11.58 -15.54
CA GLY A 331 -6.92 12.60 -15.33
C GLY A 331 -6.70 13.46 -16.56
N LYS A 332 -6.38 14.74 -16.33
CA LYS A 332 -5.74 15.58 -17.34
C LYS A 332 -4.63 16.38 -16.69
N GLN A 333 -3.50 16.41 -17.37
CA GLN A 333 -2.35 17.21 -16.99
C GLN A 333 -1.93 18.08 -18.15
N ARG A 334 -1.57 19.32 -17.86
CA ARG A 334 -0.88 20.21 -18.78
C ARG A 334 0.43 20.61 -18.18
N ASN A 335 1.47 20.63 -18.99
CA ASN A 335 2.81 21.05 -18.61
C ASN A 335 3.41 21.94 -19.69
N ASN A 336 4.13 22.96 -19.26
CA ASN A 336 5.03 23.72 -20.11
C ASN A 336 6.45 23.44 -19.63
N THR A 337 7.32 23.07 -20.54
CA THR A 337 8.75 22.90 -20.25
C THR A 337 9.54 23.86 -21.11
N ASP A 338 10.37 24.65 -20.46
CA ASP A 338 11.32 25.56 -21.09
C ASP A 338 12.72 25.02 -20.86
N VAL A 339 13.45 24.73 -21.94
CA VAL A 339 14.82 24.22 -21.89
C VAL A 339 15.74 25.22 -22.56
N GLU A 340 16.71 25.70 -21.80
CA GLU A 340 17.81 26.51 -22.30
C GLU A 340 19.07 25.66 -22.34
N GLN A 341 19.71 25.61 -23.50
CA GLN A 341 20.94 24.87 -23.71
C GLN A 341 22.05 25.77 -24.26
N SER A 342 23.28 25.50 -23.86
CA SER A 342 24.49 26.05 -24.46
C SER A 342 25.49 24.92 -24.65
N SER A 343 26.23 24.96 -25.75
CA SER A 343 27.20 23.94 -26.09
C SER A 343 28.25 24.54 -27.00
N ASN A 344 29.27 23.75 -27.33
CA ASN A 344 30.10 23.92 -28.53
C ASN A 344 30.16 22.61 -29.33
N ILE A 345 29.37 21.60 -28.95
CA ILE A 345 29.31 20.28 -29.56
C ILE A 345 28.51 20.38 -30.86
N GLY A 346 29.12 19.97 -31.98
CA GLY A 346 28.50 20.09 -33.30
C GLY A 346 28.15 21.52 -33.71
N LYS A 347 28.97 22.52 -33.31
CA LYS A 347 28.82 23.95 -33.64
C LYS A 347 27.57 24.63 -33.06
N LEU A 348 26.84 23.96 -32.18
CA LEU A 348 25.77 24.57 -31.40
C LEU A 348 26.39 25.65 -30.51
N LEU A 349 25.83 26.86 -30.49
CA LEU A 349 26.19 27.92 -29.53
C LEU A 349 25.19 27.93 -28.37
N SER A 350 23.90 28.06 -28.72
CA SER A 350 22.80 28.01 -27.76
C SER A 350 21.50 27.55 -28.40
N GLY A 351 20.57 27.07 -27.57
CA GLY A 351 19.24 26.71 -28.00
C GLY A 351 18.22 27.01 -26.92
N ASN A 352 17.01 27.35 -27.35
CA ASN A 352 15.86 27.47 -26.48
C ASN A 352 14.74 26.61 -27.06
N ARG A 353 14.21 25.70 -26.24
CA ARG A 353 13.10 24.83 -26.58
C ARG A 353 11.97 25.02 -25.59
N ASN A 354 10.83 25.43 -26.11
CA ASN A 354 9.56 25.42 -25.39
C ASN A 354 8.76 24.18 -25.82
N THR A 355 8.26 23.43 -24.84
CA THR A 355 7.37 22.28 -25.06
C THR A 355 6.10 22.47 -24.25
N SER A 356 4.98 22.64 -24.93
CA SER A 356 3.65 22.65 -24.34
C SER A 356 3.01 21.27 -24.50
N GLY A 357 2.87 20.57 -23.39
CA GLY A 357 2.31 19.23 -23.33
C GLY A 357 0.92 19.21 -22.70
N ALA A 358 0.08 18.31 -23.21
CA ALA A 358 -1.16 17.93 -22.58
C ALA A 358 -1.29 16.40 -22.62
N ASN A 359 -1.46 15.81 -21.43
CA ASN A 359 -1.68 14.40 -21.24
C ASN A 359 -3.08 14.19 -20.67
N LYS A 360 -3.85 13.29 -21.27
CA LYS A 360 -5.13 12.83 -20.74
C LYS A 360 -5.00 11.35 -20.40
N MET A 361 -5.37 11.00 -19.18
CA MET A 361 -5.38 9.61 -18.73
C MET A 361 -6.81 9.17 -18.49
N LEU A 362 -7.21 8.08 -19.13
CA LEU A 362 -8.48 7.41 -18.92
C LEU A 362 -8.18 5.96 -18.63
N GLY A 363 -8.41 5.51 -17.42
CA GLY A 363 -8.13 4.14 -17.05
C GLY A 363 -9.12 3.58 -16.06
N GLY A 364 -9.14 2.27 -15.95
CA GLY A 364 -9.99 1.59 -15.00
C GLY A 364 -9.80 0.09 -15.01
N ASN A 365 -10.40 -0.54 -14.01
CA ASN A 365 -10.45 -1.97 -13.86
C ASN A 365 -11.89 -2.40 -13.61
N VAL A 366 -12.24 -3.58 -14.12
CA VAL A 366 -13.38 -4.35 -13.68
C VAL A 366 -12.87 -5.69 -13.16
N SER A 367 -13.23 -6.01 -11.92
CA SER A 367 -12.94 -7.25 -11.23
C SER A 367 -14.22 -8.04 -11.02
N LEU A 368 -14.24 -9.29 -11.46
CA LEU A 368 -15.23 -10.29 -11.09
C LEU A 368 -14.56 -11.34 -10.21
N GLY A 369 -15.23 -11.75 -9.15
CA GLY A 369 -14.76 -12.80 -8.26
C GLY A 369 -15.92 -13.72 -7.87
N TYR A 370 -15.60 -15.00 -7.71
CA TYR A 370 -16.47 -16.02 -7.17
C TYR A 370 -15.70 -16.86 -6.18
N ARG A 371 -16.23 -16.97 -4.96
CA ARG A 371 -15.70 -17.86 -3.92
C ARG A 371 -16.74 -18.92 -3.62
N HIS A 372 -16.30 -20.17 -3.64
CA HIS A 372 -17.07 -21.28 -3.11
C HIS A 372 -16.33 -21.93 -1.94
N THR A 373 -17.00 -22.03 -0.81
CA THR A 373 -16.49 -22.66 0.41
C THR A 373 -17.13 -24.04 0.55
N PHE A 374 -16.38 -25.09 0.22
CA PHE A 374 -16.85 -26.48 0.31
C PHE A 374 -17.05 -26.91 1.78
N SER A 375 -16.14 -26.44 2.64
CA SER A 375 -16.15 -26.63 4.09
C SER A 375 -15.26 -25.58 4.76
N ASP A 376 -15.24 -25.54 6.09
CA ASP A 376 -14.35 -24.65 6.86
C ASP A 376 -12.85 -24.89 6.58
N ARG A 377 -12.51 -25.99 5.90
CA ARG A 377 -11.13 -26.36 5.54
C ARG A 377 -10.82 -26.20 4.06
N GLN A 378 -11.82 -26.02 3.20
CA GLN A 378 -11.66 -26.11 1.75
C GLN A 378 -12.45 -25.03 1.03
N ASN A 379 -11.78 -24.28 0.17
CA ASN A 379 -12.41 -23.29 -0.68
C ASN A 379 -11.71 -23.19 -2.04
N ILE A 380 -12.44 -22.62 -3.00
CA ILE A 380 -11.91 -22.19 -4.27
C ILE A 380 -12.29 -20.73 -4.51
N ASP A 381 -11.30 -19.93 -4.89
CA ASP A 381 -11.41 -18.53 -5.28
C ASP A 381 -11.10 -18.40 -6.76
N ILE A 382 -12.08 -17.96 -7.56
CA ILE A 382 -11.92 -17.70 -8.98
C ILE A 382 -12.08 -16.21 -9.21
N SER A 383 -11.14 -15.58 -9.92
CA SER A 383 -11.24 -14.17 -10.27
C SER A 383 -10.86 -13.89 -11.72
N ALA A 384 -11.53 -12.91 -12.31
CA ALA A 384 -11.22 -12.37 -13.61
C ALA A 384 -11.12 -10.84 -13.51
N ASP A 385 -10.05 -10.30 -14.07
CA ASP A 385 -9.68 -8.90 -13.93
C ASP A 385 -9.34 -8.30 -15.28
N TYR A 386 -10.17 -7.36 -15.73
CA TYR A 386 -9.95 -6.64 -16.96
C TYR A 386 -9.52 -5.20 -16.67
N ASN A 387 -8.32 -4.85 -17.10
CA ASN A 387 -7.76 -3.51 -16.98
C ASN A 387 -7.67 -2.87 -18.36
N VAL A 388 -8.05 -1.59 -18.43
CA VAL A 388 -7.79 -0.76 -19.61
C VAL A 388 -7.21 0.57 -19.15
N TRP A 389 -6.13 0.99 -19.81
CA TRP A 389 -5.50 2.28 -19.59
C TRP A 389 -5.23 2.92 -20.94
N ASN A 390 -5.73 4.13 -21.11
CA ASN A 390 -5.50 4.95 -22.28
C ASN A 390 -4.82 6.25 -21.83
N MET A 391 -3.59 6.45 -22.29
CA MET A 391 -2.81 7.65 -22.07
C MET A 391 -2.65 8.36 -23.40
N MET A 392 -3.36 9.47 -23.54
CA MET A 392 -3.34 10.29 -24.74
C MET A 392 -2.44 11.49 -24.47
N GLY A 393 -1.25 11.43 -25.03
CA GLY A 393 -0.25 12.48 -24.97
C GLY A 393 -0.26 13.33 -26.23
N SER A 394 -0.11 14.62 -26.04
CA SER A 394 0.12 15.58 -27.13
C SER A 394 1.14 16.60 -26.68
N SER A 395 2.09 16.92 -27.55
CA SER A 395 3.07 17.97 -27.31
C SER A 395 3.25 18.82 -28.55
N VAL A 396 3.26 20.13 -28.34
CA VAL A 396 3.67 21.13 -29.31
C VAL A 396 5.04 21.64 -28.88
N ILE A 397 6.00 21.55 -29.77
CA ILE A 397 7.39 21.93 -29.55
C ILE A 397 7.72 23.10 -30.46
N SER A 398 8.39 24.10 -29.90
CA SER A 398 9.03 25.18 -30.64
C SER A 398 10.47 25.30 -30.15
N GLU A 399 11.42 25.18 -31.05
CA GLU A 399 12.84 25.24 -30.75
C GLU A 399 13.52 26.26 -31.67
N THR A 400 14.40 27.08 -31.10
CA THR A 400 15.30 27.96 -31.82
C THR A 400 16.72 27.63 -31.41
N THR A 401 17.57 27.40 -32.40
CA THR A 401 18.96 27.02 -32.21
C THR A 401 19.87 27.98 -32.94
N LEU A 402 20.88 28.49 -32.24
CA LEU A 402 21.93 29.34 -32.77
C LEU A 402 23.20 28.51 -32.96
N PHE A 403 23.82 28.63 -34.14
CA PHE A 403 25.07 27.97 -34.46
C PHE A 403 26.20 29.00 -34.55
N ASP A 404 27.34 28.64 -33.98
CA ASP A 404 28.62 29.34 -34.13
C ASP A 404 29.52 28.43 -34.96
N THR A 405 29.65 28.76 -36.24
CA THR A 405 30.45 27.99 -37.18
C THR A 405 31.91 28.43 -37.22
N ASN A 406 32.19 29.67 -36.78
CA ASN A 406 33.51 30.30 -36.80
C ASN A 406 34.25 30.25 -35.45
N HIS A 407 33.60 29.78 -34.39
CA HIS A 407 34.11 29.65 -33.01
C HIS A 407 34.55 31.00 -32.40
N ASP A 408 33.87 32.09 -32.76
CA ASP A 408 34.11 33.44 -32.22
C ASP A 408 33.07 33.86 -31.15
N ASN A 409 32.23 32.91 -30.72
CA ASN A 409 31.09 33.07 -29.83
C ASN A 409 30.01 34.01 -30.37
N THR A 410 29.92 34.15 -31.70
CA THR A 410 28.83 34.86 -32.36
C THR A 410 27.93 33.90 -33.15
N ALA A 411 26.63 34.20 -33.20
CA ALA A 411 25.70 33.36 -33.93
C ALA A 411 25.79 33.64 -35.43
N ASP A 412 26.33 32.69 -36.20
CA ASP A 412 26.44 32.76 -37.65
C ASP A 412 25.13 32.35 -38.35
N SER A 413 24.34 31.49 -37.71
CA SER A 413 23.10 30.96 -38.29
C SER A 413 22.08 30.59 -37.22
N THR A 414 20.79 30.69 -37.59
CA THR A 414 19.64 30.37 -36.74
C THR A 414 18.78 29.31 -37.42
N ALA A 415 18.46 28.24 -36.70
CA ALA A 415 17.48 27.24 -37.12
C ALA A 415 16.24 27.28 -36.23
N HIS A 416 15.08 27.08 -36.85
CA HIS A 416 13.80 26.92 -36.17
C HIS A 416 13.24 25.52 -36.41
N LEU A 417 12.70 24.91 -35.37
CA LEU A 417 12.00 23.64 -35.42
C LEU A 417 10.67 23.78 -34.72
N TYR A 418 9.61 23.37 -35.41
CA TYR A 418 8.27 23.20 -34.86
C TYR A 418 7.88 21.75 -35.01
N GLU A 419 7.37 21.15 -33.92
CA GLU A 419 6.86 19.78 -33.95
C GLU A 419 5.53 19.65 -33.23
N ASN A 420 4.64 18.86 -33.82
CA ASN A 420 3.45 18.35 -33.15
C ASN A 420 3.60 16.84 -33.02
N GLN A 421 3.67 16.37 -31.79
CA GLN A 421 3.73 14.93 -31.50
C GLN A 421 2.46 14.51 -30.77
N THR A 422 1.89 13.38 -31.18
CA THR A 422 0.84 12.66 -30.47
C THR A 422 1.32 11.26 -30.12
N MET A 423 0.94 10.80 -28.93
CA MET A 423 1.29 9.48 -28.42
C MET A 423 0.09 8.93 -27.65
N ASP A 424 -0.63 8.00 -28.26
CA ASP A 424 -1.86 7.43 -27.68
C ASP A 424 -1.61 5.99 -27.25
N ILE A 425 -1.12 5.82 -26.02
CA ILE A 425 -0.78 4.51 -25.47
C ILE A 425 -2.03 3.85 -24.90
N ILE A 426 -2.41 2.70 -25.46
CA ILE A 426 -3.53 1.90 -25.00
C ILE A 426 -3.03 0.55 -24.49
N ASN A 427 -3.14 0.36 -23.18
CA ASN A 427 -2.81 -0.87 -22.48
C ASN A 427 -4.10 -1.60 -22.11
N LYS A 428 -4.23 -2.86 -22.53
CA LYS A 428 -5.31 -3.77 -22.14
C LYS A 428 -4.70 -5.00 -21.48
N SER A 429 -5.26 -5.42 -20.35
CA SER A 429 -4.89 -6.71 -19.77
C SER A 429 -6.07 -7.45 -19.15
N LEU A 430 -6.08 -8.76 -19.35
CA LEU A 430 -6.98 -9.70 -18.71
C LEU A 430 -6.15 -10.63 -17.82
N ASN A 431 -6.50 -10.72 -16.53
CA ASN A 431 -5.94 -11.71 -15.63
C ASN A 431 -7.05 -12.67 -15.21
N ILE A 432 -6.75 -13.97 -15.23
CA ILE A 432 -7.67 -15.02 -14.79
C ILE A 432 -6.92 -15.83 -13.74
N LYS A 433 -7.53 -15.99 -12.57
CA LYS A 433 -6.93 -16.71 -11.45
C LYS A 433 -7.93 -17.71 -10.87
N ALA A 434 -7.42 -18.88 -10.50
CA ALA A 434 -8.17 -19.87 -9.73
C ALA A 434 -7.25 -20.40 -8.62
N ASP A 435 -7.63 -20.17 -7.37
CA ASP A 435 -6.89 -20.55 -6.17
C ASP A 435 -7.71 -21.56 -5.38
N TYR A 436 -7.18 -22.77 -5.21
CA TYR A 436 -7.75 -23.80 -4.36
C TYR A 436 -6.95 -23.89 -3.07
N VAL A 437 -7.64 -23.92 -1.94
CA VAL A 437 -7.04 -24.09 -0.61
C VAL A 437 -7.67 -25.31 0.04
N ASN A 438 -6.82 -26.18 0.61
CA ASN A 438 -7.23 -27.33 1.40
C ASN A 438 -6.37 -27.43 2.67
N VAL A 439 -6.99 -27.16 3.82
CA VAL A 439 -6.44 -27.40 5.15
C VAL A 439 -6.69 -28.87 5.50
N ILE A 440 -5.65 -29.69 5.44
CA ILE A 440 -5.75 -31.13 5.67
C ILE A 440 -6.07 -31.37 7.16
N ASP A 441 -5.30 -30.73 8.02
CA ASP A 441 -5.45 -30.75 9.48
C ASP A 441 -4.97 -29.41 10.07
N ALA A 442 -4.97 -29.29 11.41
CA ALA A 442 -4.58 -28.07 12.11
C ALA A 442 -3.16 -27.57 11.78
N ASN A 443 -2.29 -28.45 11.31
CA ASN A 443 -0.88 -28.21 11.06
C ASN A 443 -0.50 -28.31 9.58
N GLN A 444 -1.41 -28.61 8.65
CA GLN A 444 -1.06 -28.89 7.26
C GLN A 444 -2.06 -28.26 6.28
N LYS A 445 -1.52 -27.62 5.25
CA LYS A 445 -2.29 -26.94 4.21
C LYS A 445 -1.64 -27.10 2.84
N ILE A 446 -2.46 -27.43 1.83
CA ILE A 446 -2.11 -27.39 0.42
C ILE A 446 -2.82 -26.20 -0.21
N GLU A 447 -2.10 -25.41 -1.00
CA GLU A 447 -2.71 -24.46 -1.94
C GLU A 447 -2.25 -24.83 -3.36
N ALA A 448 -3.16 -24.82 -4.31
CA ALA A 448 -2.83 -25.04 -5.72
C ALA A 448 -3.63 -24.08 -6.57
N GLY A 449 -3.11 -23.69 -7.72
CA GLY A 449 -3.81 -22.74 -8.55
C GLY A 449 -3.28 -22.55 -9.96
N TYR A 450 -4.10 -21.85 -10.72
CA TYR A 450 -3.81 -21.37 -12.06
C TYR A 450 -3.80 -19.84 -12.05
N ASN A 451 -2.85 -19.26 -12.79
CA ASN A 451 -2.80 -17.82 -13.02
C ASN A 451 -2.42 -17.53 -14.47
N GLY A 452 -3.34 -16.96 -15.23
CA GLY A 452 -3.18 -16.55 -16.61
C GLY A 452 -3.22 -15.03 -16.75
N THR A 453 -2.23 -14.47 -17.42
CA THR A 453 -2.08 -13.03 -17.64
C THR A 453 -1.92 -12.77 -19.13
N PHE A 454 -2.88 -12.06 -19.72
CA PHE A 454 -2.91 -11.72 -21.13
C PHE A 454 -2.91 -10.21 -21.28
N GLY A 455 -1.93 -9.65 -21.97
CA GLY A 455 -1.83 -8.21 -22.15
C GLY A 455 -1.44 -7.82 -23.56
N ARG A 456 -1.96 -6.67 -23.97
CA ARG A 456 -1.64 -6.01 -25.23
C ARG A 456 -1.41 -4.53 -24.98
N GLU A 457 -0.30 -4.03 -25.47
CA GLU A 457 0.07 -2.62 -25.50
C GLU A 457 0.08 -2.17 -26.96
N ASN A 458 -0.60 -1.07 -27.24
CA ASN A 458 -0.51 -0.37 -28.51
C ASN A 458 -0.02 1.06 -28.22
N ALA A 459 1.15 1.42 -28.71
CA ALA A 459 1.79 2.71 -28.42
C ALA A 459 2.24 3.41 -29.72
N PRO A 460 1.31 3.80 -30.60
CA PRO A 460 1.65 4.60 -31.77
C PRO A 460 2.17 5.97 -31.35
N THR A 461 3.15 6.46 -32.10
CA THR A 461 3.63 7.85 -32.03
C THR A 461 3.55 8.44 -33.41
N GLN A 462 2.99 9.64 -33.53
CA GLN A 462 3.00 10.41 -34.76
C GLN A 462 3.63 11.76 -34.49
N THR A 463 4.64 12.12 -35.26
CA THR A 463 5.29 13.42 -35.18
C THR A 463 5.20 14.10 -36.52
N TYR A 464 4.73 15.35 -36.52
CA TYR A 464 4.79 16.24 -37.65
C TYR A 464 5.83 17.32 -37.34
N SER A 465 6.80 17.53 -38.23
CA SER A 465 7.88 18.50 -38.05
C SER A 465 7.89 19.52 -39.20
N GLY A 466 8.40 20.72 -38.93
CA GLY A 466 8.57 21.78 -39.93
C GLY A 466 9.38 22.96 -39.39
N GLN A 467 9.70 23.92 -40.26
CA GLN A 467 10.42 25.14 -39.88
C GLN A 467 9.50 26.26 -39.39
N THR A 468 8.18 26.12 -39.61
CA THR A 468 7.15 27.06 -39.15
C THR A 468 5.92 26.28 -38.67
N PRO A 469 5.04 26.89 -37.86
CA PRO A 469 3.81 26.22 -37.42
C PRO A 469 2.86 25.82 -38.57
N ASN A 470 2.98 26.45 -39.74
CA ASN A 470 2.06 26.27 -40.87
C ASN A 470 2.56 25.26 -41.92
N ASN A 471 3.81 24.77 -41.81
CA ASN A 471 4.41 23.86 -42.80
C ASN A 471 4.77 22.48 -42.22
N LEU A 472 4.05 22.05 -41.18
CA LEU A 472 4.30 20.76 -40.54
C LEU A 472 3.94 19.61 -41.48
N THR A 473 4.89 18.70 -41.69
CA THR A 473 4.70 17.46 -42.48
C THR A 473 4.99 16.25 -41.63
N LEU A 474 4.37 15.11 -41.94
CA LEU A 474 4.57 13.87 -41.18
C LEU A 474 6.05 13.47 -41.25
N ASN A 475 6.70 13.43 -40.09
CA ASN A 475 8.06 12.98 -39.95
C ASN A 475 8.05 11.47 -39.66
N THR A 476 8.23 10.68 -40.72
CA THR A 476 8.25 9.21 -40.64
C THR A 476 9.43 8.67 -39.84
N SER A 477 10.51 9.45 -39.66
CA SER A 477 11.65 9.07 -38.82
C SER A 477 11.39 9.24 -37.32
N LEU A 478 10.37 10.01 -36.96
CA LEU A 478 9.92 10.24 -35.59
C LEU A 478 8.54 9.62 -35.29
N SER A 479 7.94 8.93 -36.26
CA SER A 479 6.65 8.25 -36.13
C SER A 479 6.81 6.74 -36.09
N ASN A 480 6.06 6.08 -35.21
CA ASN A 480 6.13 4.63 -35.00
C ASN A 480 4.75 4.03 -34.76
N THR A 481 4.55 2.79 -35.20
CA THR A 481 3.46 1.92 -34.81
C THR A 481 4.03 0.80 -33.97
N TYR A 482 3.83 0.85 -32.65
CA TYR A 482 4.34 -0.14 -31.73
C TYR A 482 3.21 -1.01 -31.17
N LEU A 483 3.31 -2.32 -31.36
CA LEU A 483 2.41 -3.31 -30.77
C LEU A 483 3.23 -4.33 -29.97
N TYR A 484 2.78 -4.61 -28.75
CA TYR A 484 3.41 -5.57 -27.85
C TYR A 484 2.36 -6.46 -27.20
N ASP A 485 2.54 -7.77 -27.33
CA ASP A 485 1.70 -8.81 -26.76
C ASP A 485 2.49 -9.61 -25.73
N LYS A 486 1.90 -9.82 -24.55
CA LYS A 486 2.47 -10.67 -23.49
C LYS A 486 1.42 -11.62 -22.93
N PHE A 487 1.66 -12.92 -23.09
CA PHE A 487 0.85 -13.98 -22.50
C PHE A 487 1.70 -14.79 -21.53
N VAL A 488 1.23 -14.95 -20.30
CA VAL A 488 1.87 -15.78 -19.26
C VAL A 488 0.82 -16.71 -18.70
N ASN A 489 1.04 -18.01 -18.79
CA ASN A 489 0.19 -19.04 -18.20
C ASN A 489 0.98 -19.77 -17.13
N ALA A 490 0.41 -19.92 -15.94
CA ALA A 490 1.11 -20.53 -14.83
C ALA A 490 0.25 -21.50 -14.04
N LEU A 491 0.90 -22.58 -13.61
CA LEU A 491 0.38 -23.52 -12.62
C LEU A 491 1.31 -23.53 -11.41
N TYR A 492 0.73 -23.62 -10.23
CA TYR A 492 1.50 -23.65 -9.00
C TYR A 492 0.86 -24.50 -7.92
N MET A 493 1.71 -24.93 -7.00
CA MET A 493 1.32 -25.63 -5.79
C MET A 493 2.23 -25.18 -4.64
N THR A 494 1.66 -25.01 -3.45
CA THR A 494 2.35 -24.83 -2.18
C THR A 494 1.87 -25.90 -1.20
N TYR A 495 2.80 -26.40 -0.40
CA TYR A 495 2.53 -27.22 0.77
C TYR A 495 3.14 -26.52 1.97
N SER A 496 2.34 -26.29 2.99
CA SER A 496 2.79 -25.66 4.23
C SER A 496 2.33 -26.46 5.42
N GLY A 497 3.13 -26.43 6.48
CA GLY A 497 2.71 -27.00 7.74
C GLY A 497 3.57 -26.61 8.93
N GLN A 498 3.20 -27.16 10.08
CA GLN A 498 3.86 -26.97 11.35
C GLN A 498 4.26 -28.31 11.95
N PHE A 499 5.54 -28.44 12.29
CA PHE A 499 6.07 -29.56 13.05
C PHE A 499 6.77 -29.04 14.31
N GLY A 500 6.08 -29.13 15.45
CA GLY A 500 6.54 -28.58 16.72
C GLY A 500 6.78 -27.06 16.62
N ARG A 501 8.05 -26.65 16.72
CA ARG A 501 8.47 -25.24 16.62
C ARG A 501 8.84 -24.81 15.20
N PHE A 502 8.82 -25.72 14.23
CA PHE A 502 9.13 -25.43 12.84
C PHE A 502 7.84 -25.23 12.05
N ASN A 503 7.68 -24.06 11.44
CA ASN A 503 6.71 -23.80 10.40
C ASN A 503 7.45 -23.83 9.06
N TYR A 504 6.91 -24.51 8.07
CA TYR A 504 7.52 -24.59 6.75
C TYR A 504 6.49 -24.35 5.66
N GLN A 505 6.93 -23.80 4.54
CA GLN A 505 6.16 -23.68 3.31
C GLN A 505 7.11 -23.92 2.13
N ALA A 506 6.82 -24.93 1.33
CA ALA A 506 7.52 -25.22 0.08
C ALA A 506 6.55 -25.09 -1.08
N GLY A 507 6.96 -24.46 -2.16
CA GLY A 507 6.11 -24.27 -3.33
C GLY A 507 6.88 -24.29 -4.65
N LEU A 508 6.21 -24.72 -5.70
CA LEU A 508 6.73 -24.73 -7.07
C LEU A 508 5.71 -24.10 -8.00
N ARG A 509 6.20 -23.28 -8.93
CA ARG A 509 5.41 -22.66 -10.00
C ARG A 509 6.09 -22.90 -11.34
N GLY A 510 5.33 -23.32 -12.34
CA GLY A 510 5.76 -23.37 -13.73
C GLY A 510 5.06 -22.29 -14.54
N GLU A 511 5.78 -21.54 -15.35
CA GLU A 511 5.23 -20.50 -16.24
C GLU A 511 5.63 -20.75 -17.69
N TYR A 512 4.64 -20.75 -18.59
CA TYR A 512 4.85 -20.59 -20.03
C TYR A 512 4.65 -19.11 -20.39
N THR A 513 5.63 -18.52 -21.06
CA THR A 513 5.57 -17.12 -21.51
C THR A 513 5.68 -17.03 -23.03
N HIS A 514 4.80 -16.23 -23.63
CA HIS A 514 4.90 -15.75 -25.00
C HIS A 514 5.01 -14.22 -25.00
N ILE A 515 5.98 -13.70 -25.75
CA ILE A 515 6.16 -12.28 -26.03
C ILE A 515 6.16 -12.09 -27.54
N GLY A 516 5.23 -11.26 -28.04
CA GLY A 516 5.16 -10.85 -29.44
C GLY A 516 5.33 -9.35 -29.56
N MET A 517 6.03 -8.88 -30.58
CA MET A 517 6.33 -7.47 -30.74
C MET A 517 6.46 -7.06 -32.21
N GLN A 518 5.92 -5.88 -32.54
CA GLN A 518 5.95 -5.27 -33.87
C GLN A 518 6.24 -3.78 -33.74
N SER A 519 7.14 -3.27 -34.59
CA SER A 519 7.52 -1.85 -34.66
C SER A 519 7.71 -1.42 -36.11
N THR A 520 7.47 -0.15 -36.44
CA THR A 520 7.71 0.38 -37.79
C THR A 520 9.16 0.16 -38.21
N GLY A 521 9.36 -0.42 -39.40
CA GLY A 521 10.70 -0.69 -39.95
C GLY A 521 11.37 -1.97 -39.43
N TYR A 522 10.69 -2.77 -38.61
CA TYR A 522 11.22 -4.03 -38.06
C TYR A 522 10.26 -5.21 -38.33
N SER A 523 10.83 -6.41 -38.49
CA SER A 523 10.05 -7.65 -38.56
C SER A 523 9.40 -7.98 -37.22
N THR A 524 8.26 -8.66 -37.25
CA THR A 524 7.65 -9.22 -36.04
C THR A 524 8.63 -10.14 -35.31
N ILE A 525 8.80 -9.93 -34.01
CA ILE A 525 9.64 -10.76 -33.13
C ILE A 525 8.74 -11.50 -32.17
N ASN A 526 8.94 -12.82 -32.06
CA ASN A 526 8.25 -13.68 -31.10
C ASN A 526 9.28 -14.42 -30.24
N LYS A 527 9.02 -14.50 -28.94
CA LYS A 527 9.83 -15.23 -27.96
C LYS A 527 8.95 -16.08 -27.07
N ASP A 528 9.25 -17.37 -27.00
CA ASP A 528 8.54 -18.35 -26.19
C ASP A 528 9.53 -19.07 -25.26
N TYR A 529 9.15 -19.23 -23.99
CA TYR A 529 9.98 -19.95 -23.02
C TYR A 529 9.15 -20.48 -21.84
N PHE A 530 9.68 -21.52 -21.19
CA PHE A 530 9.11 -22.14 -19.99
C PHE A 530 10.11 -22.08 -18.83
N ASP A 531 9.64 -21.61 -17.67
CA ASP A 531 10.47 -21.43 -16.48
C ASP A 531 9.85 -22.05 -15.23
N LEU A 532 10.72 -22.50 -14.30
CA LEU A 532 10.34 -23.03 -12.99
C LEU A 532 10.82 -22.11 -11.86
N PHE A 533 9.91 -21.82 -10.92
CA PHE A 533 10.11 -20.92 -9.79
C PHE A 533 9.81 -21.64 -8.47
N PRO A 534 10.83 -22.28 -7.86
CA PRO A 534 10.72 -22.83 -6.52
C PRO A 534 10.73 -21.71 -5.46
N SER A 535 10.07 -21.99 -4.34
CA SER A 535 10.04 -21.14 -3.14
C SER A 535 10.07 -22.01 -1.88
N LEU A 536 10.81 -21.57 -0.86
CA LEU A 536 10.92 -22.24 0.43
C LEU A 536 10.94 -21.19 1.55
N PHE A 537 10.11 -21.39 2.56
CA PHE A 537 10.04 -20.59 3.78
C PHE A 537 10.11 -21.53 4.97
N VAL A 538 10.99 -21.23 5.92
CA VAL A 538 11.12 -21.99 7.17
C VAL A 538 11.18 -21.00 8.31
N ASN A 539 10.24 -21.06 9.23
CA ASN A 539 10.22 -20.25 10.45
C ASN A 539 10.37 -21.16 11.68
N TYR A 540 11.35 -20.89 12.50
CA TYR A 540 11.61 -21.58 13.75
C TYR A 540 11.27 -20.68 14.94
N THR A 541 10.21 -21.02 15.66
CA THR A 541 9.76 -20.28 16.84
C THR A 541 10.55 -20.72 18.06
N LEU A 542 11.36 -19.80 18.59
CA LEU A 542 12.16 -19.97 19.80
C LEU A 542 11.38 -19.48 21.04
N PRO A 543 11.72 -19.94 22.27
CA PRO A 543 11.08 -19.46 23.49
C PRO A 543 11.18 -17.94 23.67
N ALA A 544 10.26 -17.37 24.45
CA ALA A 544 10.20 -15.93 24.75
C ALA A 544 10.08 -15.05 23.50
N ASP A 545 9.18 -15.38 22.57
CA ASP A 545 8.85 -14.53 21.40
C ASP A 545 10.06 -14.21 20.50
N ASN A 546 11.00 -15.16 20.40
CA ASN A 546 12.09 -15.14 19.43
C ASN A 546 11.67 -15.95 18.19
N GLN A 547 12.03 -15.51 17.00
CA GLN A 547 11.75 -16.21 15.75
C GLN A 547 12.96 -16.14 14.81
N LEU A 548 13.28 -17.25 14.15
CA LEU A 548 14.29 -17.31 13.10
C LEU A 548 13.62 -17.76 11.79
N GLN A 549 13.73 -16.98 10.73
CA GLN A 549 13.10 -17.26 9.45
C GLN A 549 14.14 -17.36 8.34
N LEU A 550 14.11 -18.44 7.56
CA LEU A 550 14.92 -18.63 6.37
C LEU A 550 14.00 -18.71 5.15
N ASN A 551 14.26 -17.85 4.17
CA ASN A 551 13.47 -17.74 2.95
C ASN A 551 14.37 -17.94 1.73
N TYR A 552 13.89 -18.66 0.72
CA TYR A 552 14.52 -18.81 -0.59
C TYR A 552 13.48 -18.67 -1.70
N THR A 553 13.79 -17.87 -2.71
CA THR A 553 12.95 -17.71 -3.90
C THR A 553 13.77 -17.56 -5.17
N ARG A 554 13.26 -18.11 -6.29
CA ARG A 554 13.72 -17.78 -7.65
C ARG A 554 12.70 -16.87 -8.33
N ARG A 555 13.17 -15.84 -9.01
CA ARG A 555 12.36 -14.77 -9.61
C ARG A 555 12.84 -14.41 -11.02
N ILE A 556 12.00 -13.72 -11.78
CA ILE A 556 12.26 -13.29 -13.16
C ILE A 556 11.95 -11.79 -13.32
N LYS A 557 12.66 -11.10 -14.21
CA LYS A 557 12.26 -9.79 -14.72
C LYS A 557 12.25 -9.82 -16.24
N ARG A 558 11.06 -9.71 -16.82
CA ARG A 558 10.89 -9.70 -18.28
C ARG A 558 11.15 -8.28 -18.80
N PRO A 559 11.76 -8.12 -19.99
CA PRO A 559 11.86 -6.81 -20.61
C PRO A 559 10.46 -6.28 -20.93
N ASP A 560 10.22 -5.02 -20.58
CA ASP A 560 8.98 -4.31 -20.91
C ASP A 560 8.93 -3.89 -22.39
N GLY A 561 7.75 -3.48 -22.85
CA GLY A 561 7.53 -3.10 -24.24
C GLY A 561 8.46 -1.98 -24.70
N ARG A 562 8.64 -0.93 -23.91
CA ARG A 562 9.52 0.20 -24.28
C ARG A 562 10.98 -0.21 -24.40
N ARG A 563 11.49 -1.06 -23.50
CA ARG A 563 12.85 -1.60 -23.59
C ARG A 563 13.06 -2.47 -24.81
N LEU A 564 12.01 -3.12 -25.33
CA LEU A 564 12.07 -3.91 -26.55
C LEU A 564 11.93 -3.04 -27.81
N ASN A 565 11.22 -1.91 -27.74
CA ASN A 565 10.92 -1.05 -28.88
C ASN A 565 12.19 -0.44 -29.53
N PRO A 566 12.63 -0.89 -30.71
CA PRO A 566 13.88 -0.47 -31.34
C PRO A 566 13.75 0.89 -32.02
N PHE A 567 12.56 1.49 -32.02
CA PHE A 567 12.34 2.77 -32.65
C PHE A 567 13.18 3.85 -31.97
N LYS A 568 13.98 4.55 -32.76
CA LYS A 568 14.89 5.58 -32.27
C LYS A 568 14.10 6.84 -31.97
N ASN A 569 14.06 7.23 -30.71
CA ASN A 569 13.60 8.56 -30.32
C ASN A 569 14.73 9.56 -30.61
N ILE A 570 14.54 10.38 -31.65
CA ILE A 570 15.46 11.44 -32.05
C ILE A 570 14.95 12.85 -31.68
N SER A 571 14.00 12.94 -30.73
CA SER A 571 13.43 14.23 -30.29
C SER A 571 14.48 15.17 -29.70
N ASP A 572 15.56 14.61 -29.15
CA ASP A 572 16.79 15.31 -28.81
C ASP A 572 17.87 14.82 -29.79
N SER A 573 18.27 15.70 -30.72
CA SER A 573 19.22 15.37 -31.77
C SER A 573 20.63 15.05 -31.25
N LYS A 574 20.93 15.40 -29.99
CA LYS A 574 22.22 15.15 -29.33
C LYS A 574 22.14 14.03 -28.29
N ASN A 575 20.96 13.42 -28.10
CA ASN A 575 20.72 12.35 -27.15
C ASN A 575 19.62 11.39 -27.64
N ILE A 576 20.00 10.47 -28.52
CA ILE A 576 19.10 9.50 -29.15
C ILE A 576 18.89 8.30 -28.20
N GLN A 577 17.65 7.86 -28.05
CA GLN A 577 17.29 6.71 -27.22
C GLN A 577 16.60 5.63 -28.05
N SER A 578 16.88 4.36 -27.78
CA SER A 578 16.22 3.23 -28.43
C SER A 578 16.18 2.01 -27.52
N GLY A 579 15.16 1.17 -27.66
CA GLY A 579 15.13 -0.15 -27.06
C GLY A 579 15.99 -1.17 -27.81
N ASN A 580 16.04 -2.38 -27.29
CA ASN A 580 16.73 -3.52 -27.89
C ASN A 580 15.77 -4.72 -27.97
N PRO A 581 15.40 -5.16 -29.19
CA PRO A 581 14.46 -6.26 -29.37
C PRO A 581 15.04 -7.60 -28.92
N ASN A 582 16.36 -7.72 -28.80
CA ASN A 582 17.03 -8.97 -28.45
C ASN A 582 17.07 -9.23 -26.94
N LEU A 583 16.57 -8.31 -26.11
CA LEU A 583 16.59 -8.49 -24.65
C LEU A 583 15.94 -9.79 -24.19
N THR A 584 16.62 -10.47 -23.28
CA THR A 584 16.16 -11.67 -22.59
C THR A 584 15.76 -11.31 -21.14
N PRO A 585 14.98 -12.17 -20.47
CA PRO A 585 14.63 -11.95 -19.07
C PRO A 585 15.84 -12.06 -18.12
N GLU A 586 15.81 -11.31 -17.02
CA GLU A 586 16.76 -11.46 -15.92
C GLU A 586 16.25 -12.52 -14.94
N TYR A 587 17.15 -13.34 -14.38
CA TYR A 587 16.80 -14.33 -13.36
C TYR A 587 17.51 -14.04 -12.05
N SER A 588 16.76 -14.04 -10.95
CA SER A 588 17.28 -13.73 -9.62
C SER A 588 17.01 -14.86 -8.64
N ASN A 589 18.02 -15.24 -7.87
CA ASN A 589 17.88 -16.14 -6.73
C ASN A 589 18.15 -15.35 -5.45
N ALA A 590 17.20 -15.37 -4.52
CA ALA A 590 17.25 -14.62 -3.28
C ALA A 590 17.18 -15.56 -2.07
N ILE A 591 18.06 -15.34 -1.10
CA ILE A 591 18.08 -16.00 0.21
C ILE A 591 18.02 -14.91 1.28
N GLU A 592 17.14 -15.08 2.27
CA GLU A 592 17.01 -14.14 3.39
C GLU A 592 16.90 -14.89 4.71
N LEU A 593 17.72 -14.50 5.69
CA LEU A 593 17.69 -14.98 7.07
C LEU A 593 17.23 -13.84 7.97
N ASN A 594 16.15 -14.02 8.72
CA ASN A 594 15.58 -13.03 9.62
C ASN A 594 15.59 -13.53 11.04
N TYR A 595 16.01 -12.70 11.97
CA TYR A 595 15.82 -12.88 13.40
C TYR A 595 14.88 -11.80 13.92
N ILE A 596 13.77 -12.21 14.50
CA ILE A 596 12.77 -11.31 15.07
C ILE A 596 12.65 -11.60 16.55
N LYS A 597 12.69 -10.53 17.34
CA LYS A 597 12.45 -10.56 18.77
C LYS A 597 11.38 -9.54 19.13
N THR A 598 10.31 -10.04 19.72
CA THR A 598 9.22 -9.20 20.21
C THR A 598 9.25 -9.15 21.73
N TRP A 599 9.18 -7.94 22.28
CA TRP A 599 8.89 -7.68 23.68
C TRP A 599 7.57 -6.90 23.76
N GLN A 600 7.01 -6.72 24.96
CA GLN A 600 5.74 -6.00 25.14
C GLN A 600 5.71 -4.59 24.50
N ARG A 601 6.83 -3.87 24.50
CA ARG A 601 6.93 -2.49 23.97
C ARG A 601 7.95 -2.30 22.87
N HIS A 602 8.70 -3.35 22.53
CA HIS A 602 9.85 -3.25 21.64
C HIS A 602 9.80 -4.38 20.62
N ILE A 603 10.19 -4.10 19.38
CA ILE A 603 10.40 -5.11 18.35
C ILE A 603 11.77 -4.87 17.74
N LEU A 604 12.55 -5.93 17.64
CA LEU A 604 13.82 -5.97 16.92
C LEU A 604 13.67 -6.96 15.77
N SER A 605 13.95 -6.51 14.54
CA SER A 605 14.09 -7.37 13.37
C SER A 605 15.47 -7.14 12.79
N LEU A 606 16.25 -8.21 12.68
CA LEU A 606 17.54 -8.24 12.00
C LEU A 606 17.45 -9.20 10.82
N SER A 607 17.69 -8.70 9.62
CA SER A 607 17.55 -9.46 8.38
C SER A 607 18.87 -9.43 7.62
N ALA A 608 19.44 -10.59 7.29
CA ALA A 608 20.56 -10.72 6.36
C ALA A 608 20.04 -11.29 5.04
N TYR A 609 20.40 -10.67 3.92
CA TYR A 609 19.93 -11.10 2.61
C TYR A 609 21.06 -11.21 1.60
N PHE A 610 20.90 -12.13 0.66
CA PHE A 610 21.78 -12.34 -0.47
C PHE A 610 20.94 -12.56 -1.73
N ARG A 611 21.29 -11.88 -2.81
CA ARG A 611 20.63 -11.98 -4.11
C ARG A 611 21.68 -12.04 -5.21
N ASN A 612 21.54 -13.03 -6.08
CA ASN A 612 22.33 -13.16 -7.29
C ASN A 612 21.41 -13.08 -8.51
N THR A 613 21.72 -12.17 -9.44
CA THR A 613 20.96 -11.97 -10.67
C THR A 613 21.85 -12.13 -11.89
N THR A 614 21.40 -12.94 -12.85
CA THR A 614 22.05 -13.14 -14.15
C THR A 614 21.31 -12.42 -15.27
N ASP A 615 22.02 -12.20 -16.38
CA ASP A 615 21.49 -11.57 -17.60
C ASP A 615 20.88 -10.20 -17.33
N VAL A 616 21.52 -9.41 -16.46
CA VAL A 616 20.99 -8.13 -15.99
C VAL A 616 20.92 -7.13 -17.14
N ILE A 617 19.74 -6.53 -17.32
CA ILE A 617 19.50 -5.51 -18.33
C ILE A 617 20.05 -4.18 -17.81
N GLN A 618 21.14 -3.73 -18.40
CA GLN A 618 21.76 -2.43 -18.10
C GLN A 618 21.50 -1.44 -19.23
N ARG A 619 21.37 -0.17 -18.86
CA ARG A 619 21.41 0.93 -19.84
C ARG A 619 22.86 1.12 -20.26
N ILE A 620 23.06 1.23 -21.55
CA ILE A 620 24.35 1.48 -22.18
C ILE A 620 24.27 2.83 -22.88
N ALA A 621 25.23 3.71 -22.61
CA ALA A 621 25.38 4.98 -23.30
C ALA A 621 26.73 5.05 -24.02
N TYR A 622 26.74 5.52 -25.26
CA TYR A 622 27.95 5.75 -26.04
C TYR A 622 27.83 7.00 -26.90
N LEU A 623 28.96 7.64 -27.16
CA LEU A 623 29.04 8.82 -28.01
C LEU A 623 29.52 8.41 -29.41
N ASP A 624 28.74 8.74 -30.43
CA ASP A 624 29.11 8.56 -31.84
C ASP A 624 28.85 9.87 -32.59
N ASN A 625 29.87 10.41 -33.27
CA ASN A 625 29.83 11.68 -33.98
C ASN A 625 29.14 12.82 -33.20
N ASP A 626 29.56 13.05 -31.95
CA ASP A 626 29.02 14.10 -31.07
C ASP A 626 27.54 13.92 -30.66
N VAL A 627 26.95 12.76 -30.95
CA VAL A 627 25.58 12.39 -30.54
C VAL A 627 25.65 11.28 -29.49
N MET A 628 24.95 11.48 -28.37
CA MET A 628 24.82 10.46 -27.34
C MET A 628 23.75 9.46 -27.75
N TYR A 629 24.08 8.17 -27.78
CA TYR A 629 23.14 7.08 -28.00
C TYR A 629 22.93 6.31 -26.71
N ASN A 630 21.67 5.98 -26.41
CA ASN A 630 21.31 5.18 -25.25
C ASN A 630 20.44 4.00 -25.66
N THR A 631 20.80 2.82 -25.17
CA THR A 631 20.02 1.60 -25.34
C THR A 631 20.14 0.70 -24.11
N HIS A 632 19.57 -0.51 -24.18
CA HIS A 632 19.62 -1.51 -23.13
C HIS A 632 20.20 -2.82 -23.65
N SER A 633 20.94 -3.55 -22.81
CA SER A 633 21.43 -4.89 -23.16
C SER A 633 21.57 -5.79 -21.93
N ASN A 634 21.49 -7.11 -22.13
CA ASN A 634 21.79 -8.12 -21.11
C ASN A 634 23.30 -8.35 -21.07
N ILE A 635 24.02 -7.59 -20.26
CA ILE A 635 25.50 -7.53 -20.32
C ILE A 635 26.18 -7.80 -18.98
N ALA A 636 25.44 -7.94 -17.89
CA ALA A 636 26.04 -8.02 -16.57
C ALA A 636 25.43 -9.11 -15.68
N LYS A 637 26.20 -9.51 -14.67
CA LYS A 637 25.70 -10.21 -13.48
C LYS A 637 25.81 -9.29 -12.28
N THR A 638 24.86 -9.42 -11.37
CA THR A 638 24.87 -8.64 -10.14
C THR A 638 24.77 -9.51 -8.91
N ILE A 639 25.52 -9.14 -7.89
CA ILE A 639 25.38 -9.67 -6.54
C ILE A 639 24.95 -8.51 -5.65
N SER A 640 23.88 -8.72 -4.88
CA SER A 640 23.44 -7.78 -3.85
C SER A 640 23.35 -8.55 -2.52
N SER A 641 24.10 -8.13 -1.52
CA SER A 641 24.01 -8.70 -0.17
C SER A 641 23.92 -7.60 0.87
N GLY A 642 23.17 -7.78 1.94
CA GLY A 642 23.04 -6.74 2.94
C GLY A 642 22.47 -7.22 4.26
N ALA A 643 22.46 -6.30 5.21
CA ALA A 643 21.85 -6.47 6.52
C ALA A 643 20.90 -5.29 6.79
N GLU A 644 19.69 -5.61 7.20
CA GLU A 644 18.64 -4.66 7.55
C GLU A 644 18.29 -4.82 9.03
N LEU A 645 18.29 -3.71 9.74
CA LEU A 645 17.93 -3.59 11.13
C LEU A 645 16.68 -2.72 11.24
N VAL A 646 15.59 -3.29 11.74
CA VAL A 646 14.37 -2.55 12.07
C VAL A 646 14.16 -2.64 13.58
N ILE A 647 14.15 -1.48 14.23
CA ILE A 647 13.88 -1.37 15.66
C ILE A 647 12.63 -0.52 15.84
N LYS A 648 11.63 -1.08 16.51
CA LYS A 648 10.46 -0.34 16.96
C LYS A 648 10.47 -0.25 18.48
N ASN A 649 10.36 0.96 19.00
CA ASN A 649 10.34 1.24 20.43
C ASN A 649 9.13 2.09 20.79
N ASN A 650 8.31 1.59 21.71
CA ASN A 650 7.28 2.38 22.37
C ASN A 650 7.85 2.85 23.71
N ILE A 651 8.43 4.06 23.71
CA ILE A 651 9.04 4.68 24.89
C ILE A 651 7.94 5.39 25.68
N GLY A 652 7.59 4.83 26.83
CA GLY A 652 6.44 5.29 27.62
C GLY A 652 5.12 5.10 26.88
N LYS A 653 4.15 5.99 27.11
CA LYS A 653 2.86 6.03 26.38
C LYS A 653 2.81 7.16 25.33
N PHE A 654 3.90 7.91 25.17
CA PHE A 654 3.90 9.16 24.43
C PHE A 654 4.83 9.18 23.22
N LEU A 655 5.78 8.23 23.07
CA LEU A 655 6.71 8.22 21.96
C LEU A 655 6.79 6.83 21.33
N ASN A 656 6.41 6.72 20.07
CA ASN A 656 6.71 5.58 19.22
C ASN A 656 7.84 5.96 18.27
N LEU A 657 8.91 5.16 18.27
CA LEU A 657 10.07 5.36 17.42
C LEU A 657 10.30 4.10 16.58
N THR A 658 10.27 4.25 15.27
CA THR A 658 10.66 3.21 14.31
C THR A 658 11.93 3.65 13.62
N THR A 659 13.01 2.89 13.81
CA THR A 659 14.30 3.09 13.15
C THR A 659 14.53 1.95 12.18
N THR A 660 14.88 2.28 10.94
CA THR A 660 15.32 1.32 9.92
C THR A 660 16.71 1.72 9.47
N LEU A 661 17.63 0.77 9.47
CA LEU A 661 18.98 0.92 8.93
C LEU A 661 19.22 -0.25 8.00
N ASN A 662 19.68 0.01 6.79
CA ASN A 662 20.00 -1.01 5.82
C ASN A 662 21.38 -0.75 5.26
N LEU A 663 22.28 -1.72 5.40
CA LEU A 663 23.65 -1.69 4.90
C LEU A 663 23.78 -2.76 3.83
N TYR A 664 24.22 -2.40 2.63
CA TYR A 664 24.30 -3.35 1.54
C TYR A 664 25.53 -3.16 0.66
N TYR A 665 26.05 -4.30 0.24
CA TYR A 665 27.09 -4.46 -0.75
C TYR A 665 26.46 -4.76 -2.11
N TYR A 666 26.89 -4.03 -3.11
CA TYR A 666 26.52 -4.22 -4.49
C TYR A 666 27.76 -4.51 -5.34
N TYR A 667 27.66 -5.56 -6.15
CA TYR A 667 28.67 -5.92 -7.12
C TYR A 667 28.02 -6.01 -8.50
N LEU A 668 28.59 -5.30 -9.46
CA LEU A 668 28.29 -5.40 -10.88
C LEU A 668 29.53 -5.99 -11.58
N GLU A 669 29.34 -7.12 -12.25
CA GLU A 669 30.38 -7.68 -13.11
C GLU A 669 30.66 -6.72 -14.27
N GLY A 670 31.93 -6.54 -14.60
CA GLY A 670 32.32 -5.74 -15.76
C GLY A 670 31.87 -6.40 -17.06
N PHE A 671 31.74 -5.60 -18.11
CA PHE A 671 31.26 -6.05 -19.41
C PHE A 671 32.00 -5.37 -20.55
N ASP A 672 32.01 -6.05 -21.69
CA ASP A 672 32.44 -5.52 -22.98
C ASP A 672 31.34 -5.84 -23.99
N TYR A 673 30.69 -4.79 -24.50
CA TYR A 673 29.56 -4.91 -25.41
C TYR A 673 29.85 -4.19 -26.72
N GLU A 674 29.96 -4.97 -27.80
CA GLU A 674 30.01 -4.42 -29.16
C GLU A 674 28.61 -4.00 -29.61
N VAL A 675 28.43 -2.72 -29.93
CA VAL A 675 27.17 -2.19 -30.44
C VAL A 675 26.94 -2.69 -31.87
N PRO A 676 25.87 -3.49 -32.12
CA PRO A 676 25.62 -4.08 -33.43
C PRO A 676 25.46 -3.00 -34.51
N GLY A 677 26.18 -3.16 -35.62
CA GLY A 677 26.11 -2.25 -36.78
C GLY A 677 26.91 -0.95 -36.63
N VAL A 678 27.53 -0.70 -35.47
CA VAL A 678 28.41 0.45 -35.23
C VAL A 678 29.86 0.00 -34.99
N GLY A 679 30.08 -1.19 -34.42
CA GLY A 679 31.41 -1.72 -34.11
C GLY A 679 32.10 -1.00 -32.93
N TYR A 680 31.35 -0.17 -32.21
CA TYR A 680 31.82 0.52 -31.01
C TYR A 680 31.68 -0.39 -29.80
N HIS A 681 32.76 -0.55 -29.04
CA HIS A 681 32.76 -1.31 -27.79
C HIS A 681 32.43 -0.40 -26.62
N VAL A 682 31.36 -0.73 -25.89
CA VAL A 682 31.06 -0.08 -24.61
C VAL A 682 31.58 -0.95 -23.49
N ILE A 683 32.61 -0.45 -22.81
CA ILE A 683 33.27 -1.16 -21.72
C ILE A 683 32.76 -0.61 -20.39
N GLY A 684 32.20 -1.49 -19.57
CA GLY A 684 31.85 -1.20 -18.19
C GLY A 684 32.83 -1.88 -17.25
N ASN A 685 33.60 -1.11 -16.49
CA ASN A 685 34.44 -1.67 -15.44
C ASN A 685 33.58 -2.27 -14.32
N SER A 686 34.07 -3.35 -13.72
CA SER A 686 33.40 -3.94 -12.55
C SER A 686 33.26 -2.91 -11.43
N GLN A 687 32.05 -2.80 -10.89
CA GLN A 687 31.73 -1.89 -9.79
C GLN A 687 31.54 -2.67 -8.51
N ARG A 688 32.11 -2.16 -7.42
CA ARG A 688 31.93 -2.66 -6.05
C ARG A 688 31.61 -1.49 -5.17
N ASP A 689 30.51 -1.59 -4.44
CA ASP A 689 30.07 -0.51 -3.57
C ASP A 689 29.49 -1.06 -2.28
N VAL A 690 29.78 -0.38 -1.18
CA VAL A 690 29.15 -0.59 0.13
C VAL A 690 28.44 0.69 0.47
N THR A 691 27.12 0.64 0.47
CA THR A 691 26.26 1.79 0.69
C THR A 691 25.22 1.47 1.76
N TRP A 692 24.53 2.50 2.24
CA TRP A 692 23.57 2.35 3.31
C TRP A 692 22.46 3.40 3.21
N ASP A 693 21.33 3.05 3.80
CA ASP A 693 20.20 3.93 3.99
C ASP A 693 19.69 3.83 5.44
N ALA A 694 19.23 4.95 5.96
CA ALA A 694 18.65 5.02 7.29
C ALA A 694 17.38 5.85 7.27
N ARG A 695 16.40 5.42 8.05
CA ARG A 695 15.11 6.08 8.20
C ARG A 695 14.69 6.03 9.66
N ILE A 696 14.23 7.17 10.16
CA ILE A 696 13.69 7.30 11.52
C ILE A 696 12.30 7.91 11.41
N MET A 697 11.32 7.23 11.96
CA MET A 697 9.96 7.72 12.13
C MET A 697 9.67 7.84 13.62
N ALA A 698 9.38 9.06 14.07
CA ALA A 698 9.00 9.36 15.44
C ALA A 698 7.55 9.84 15.46
N GLN A 699 6.74 9.25 16.34
CA GLN A 699 5.37 9.66 16.58
C GLN A 699 5.23 10.00 18.07
N VAL A 700 4.88 11.24 18.37
CA VAL A 700 4.77 11.79 19.72
C VAL A 700 3.32 12.12 20.02
N MET A 701 2.78 11.56 21.09
CA MET A 701 1.50 11.97 21.67
C MET A 701 1.76 13.18 22.57
N LEU A 702 1.31 14.33 22.11
CA LEU A 702 1.35 15.58 22.85
C LEU A 702 0.10 15.71 23.74
N PRO A 703 0.12 16.61 24.74
CA PRO A 703 -1.06 16.94 25.53
C PRO A 703 -2.28 17.31 24.66
N TRP A 704 -3.47 17.22 25.25
CA TRP A 704 -4.74 17.49 24.57
C TRP A 704 -5.06 16.54 23.40
N GLY A 705 -4.41 15.37 23.31
CA GLY A 705 -4.67 14.39 22.24
C GLY A 705 -4.23 14.87 20.86
N LEU A 706 -3.15 15.66 20.82
CA LEU A 706 -2.43 16.00 19.60
C LEU A 706 -1.42 14.89 19.29
N ILE A 707 -1.28 14.53 18.02
CA ILE A 707 -0.28 13.54 17.58
C ILE A 707 0.65 14.23 16.59
N LEU A 708 1.91 14.40 16.98
CA LEU A 708 2.98 14.85 16.11
C LEU A 708 3.68 13.62 15.51
N GLN A 709 3.92 13.62 14.20
CA GLN A 709 4.74 12.63 13.53
C GLN A 709 5.86 13.35 12.78
N THR A 710 7.05 12.75 12.76
CA THR A 710 8.21 13.22 12.00
C THR A 710 8.91 12.03 11.39
N THR A 711 9.24 12.13 10.10
CA THR A 711 9.96 11.09 9.36
C THR A 711 11.21 11.72 8.74
N GLY A 712 12.38 11.23 9.12
CA GLY A 712 13.67 11.60 8.54
C GLY A 712 14.27 10.42 7.79
N GLY A 713 14.91 10.69 6.66
CA GLY A 713 15.61 9.68 5.87
C GLY A 713 16.93 10.20 5.30
N TYR A 714 17.91 9.31 5.21
CA TYR A 714 19.20 9.55 4.56
C TYR A 714 19.59 8.34 3.71
N ARG A 715 20.11 8.60 2.52
CA ARG A 715 20.69 7.60 1.62
C ARG A 715 22.11 8.02 1.26
N ALA A 716 23.05 7.11 1.46
CA ALA A 716 24.43 7.31 1.03
C ALA A 716 24.56 7.31 -0.51
N PRO A 717 25.67 7.81 -1.06
CA PRO A 717 25.96 7.66 -2.48
C PRO A 717 25.96 6.17 -2.89
N ARG A 718 25.62 5.89 -4.16
CA ARG A 718 25.66 4.54 -4.72
C ARG A 718 26.26 4.50 -6.13
N ALA A 719 27.03 3.48 -6.43
CA ALA A 719 27.58 3.25 -7.76
C ALA A 719 26.48 2.91 -8.80
N GLU A 720 26.69 3.34 -10.03
CA GLU A 720 25.93 2.97 -11.23
C GLU A 720 26.88 2.35 -12.28
N ALA A 721 26.34 1.71 -13.31
CA ALA A 721 27.14 1.05 -14.35
C ALA A 721 28.17 1.97 -15.03
N GLN A 722 27.84 3.26 -15.17
CA GLN A 722 28.71 4.30 -15.71
C GLN A 722 28.75 5.52 -14.77
N GLY A 723 28.97 5.37 -13.46
CA GLY A 723 29.17 6.50 -12.54
C GLY A 723 28.58 6.32 -11.13
N THR A 724 28.01 7.38 -10.55
CA THR A 724 27.54 7.41 -9.15
C THR A 724 26.30 8.29 -8.98
N THR A 725 25.27 7.80 -8.27
CA THR A 725 24.21 8.64 -7.69
C THR A 725 24.67 9.16 -6.34
N LEU A 726 24.55 10.47 -6.10
CA LEU A 726 24.98 11.13 -4.86
C LEU A 726 23.97 10.94 -3.72
N ALA A 727 24.39 11.32 -2.50
CA ALA A 727 23.57 11.23 -1.31
C ALA A 727 22.27 12.05 -1.40
N ASN A 728 21.23 11.54 -0.75
CA ASN A 728 19.93 12.22 -0.65
C ASN A 728 19.43 12.15 0.81
N TYR A 729 18.71 13.18 1.24
CA TYR A 729 18.10 13.23 2.56
C TYR A 729 16.76 13.94 2.50
N SER A 730 15.87 13.62 3.45
CA SER A 730 14.59 14.31 3.59
C SER A 730 14.08 14.32 5.01
N LEU A 731 13.22 15.29 5.31
CA LEU A 731 12.54 15.46 6.58
C LEU A 731 11.10 15.91 6.35
N ASP A 732 10.16 15.12 6.84
CA ASP A 732 8.73 15.39 6.81
C ASP A 732 8.20 15.45 8.24
N ALA A 733 7.19 16.28 8.49
CA ALA A 733 6.48 16.30 9.76
C ALA A 733 4.98 16.56 9.57
N GLY A 734 4.16 16.13 10.53
CA GLY A 734 2.74 16.43 10.52
C GLY A 734 2.13 16.36 11.91
N ILE A 735 1.10 17.17 12.15
CA ILE A 735 0.35 17.19 13.39
C ILE A 735 -1.13 16.93 13.13
N ARG A 736 -1.70 16.00 13.90
CA ARG A 736 -3.11 15.60 13.82
C ARG A 736 -3.84 15.91 15.12
N LYS A 737 -5.08 16.34 14.98
CA LYS A 737 -6.04 16.48 16.08
C LYS A 737 -7.41 15.93 15.69
N SER A 738 -7.89 14.96 16.47
CA SER A 738 -9.27 14.46 16.34
C SER A 738 -10.17 15.13 17.39
N VAL A 739 -11.32 15.65 16.95
CA VAL A 739 -12.36 16.29 17.78
C VAL A 739 -13.74 15.85 17.29
N GLY A 740 -14.44 15.04 18.08
CA GLY A 740 -15.72 14.45 17.65
C GLY A 740 -15.55 13.65 16.35
N ASN A 741 -16.44 13.89 15.40
CA ASN A 741 -16.38 13.24 14.08
C ASN A 741 -15.38 13.89 13.12
N PHE A 742 -14.71 14.96 13.53
CA PHE A 742 -13.73 15.67 12.71
C PHE A 742 -12.31 15.26 13.07
N THR A 743 -11.48 15.07 12.04
CA THR A 743 -10.03 14.97 12.14
C THR A 743 -9.43 16.12 11.36
N PHE A 744 -8.56 16.89 12.01
CA PHE A 744 -7.77 17.96 11.42
C PHE A 744 -6.32 17.51 11.31
N ASN A 745 -5.71 17.73 10.16
CA ASN A 745 -4.32 17.39 9.91
C ASN A 745 -3.58 18.55 9.24
N LEU A 746 -2.38 18.85 9.73
CA LEU A 746 -1.44 19.79 9.13
C LEU A 746 -0.11 19.08 8.91
N GLY A 747 0.24 18.82 7.66
CA GLY A 747 1.50 18.20 7.24
C GLY A 747 2.43 19.20 6.57
N VAL A 748 3.73 19.05 6.77
CA VAL A 748 4.78 19.74 6.02
C VAL A 748 5.74 18.69 5.46
N ARG A 749 5.84 18.66 4.14
CA ARG A 749 6.67 17.74 3.40
C ARG A 749 7.91 18.44 2.86
N ASP A 750 9.01 17.71 2.81
CA ASP A 750 10.33 18.19 2.42
C ASP A 750 10.70 19.51 3.12
N ILE A 751 10.69 19.49 4.46
CA ILE A 751 11.01 20.65 5.31
C ILE A 751 12.36 21.25 4.92
N LEU A 752 13.33 20.42 4.52
CA LEU A 752 14.67 20.86 4.14
C LEU A 752 14.78 21.31 2.68
N ASN A 753 13.74 21.10 1.86
CA ASN A 753 13.75 21.33 0.41
C ASN A 753 14.94 20.63 -0.29
N SER A 754 15.23 19.40 0.13
CA SER A 754 16.45 18.66 -0.22
C SER A 754 16.22 17.48 -1.16
N ARG A 755 14.97 17.22 -1.57
CA ARG A 755 14.62 16.09 -2.46
C ARG A 755 15.02 16.36 -3.91
N ALA A 756 16.31 16.21 -4.21
CA ALA A 756 16.86 16.18 -5.57
C ALA A 756 17.66 14.89 -5.79
N ARG A 757 17.60 14.32 -7.01
CA ARG A 757 18.57 13.32 -7.46
C ARG A 757 19.72 14.02 -8.15
N ASN A 758 20.92 13.75 -7.70
CA ASN A 758 22.15 14.20 -8.36
C ASN A 758 22.92 12.96 -8.81
N THR A 759 23.33 12.91 -10.08
CA THR A 759 24.13 11.81 -10.63
C THR A 759 25.36 12.35 -11.33
N ILE A 760 26.41 11.55 -11.31
CA ILE A 760 27.63 11.75 -12.07
C ILE A 760 27.78 10.54 -12.98
N LYS A 761 27.93 10.76 -14.27
CA LYS A 761 28.20 9.72 -15.27
C LYS A 761 29.59 9.90 -15.84
N ILE A 762 30.31 8.79 -16.00
CA ILE A 762 31.66 8.75 -16.55
C ILE A 762 31.66 7.71 -17.66
N GLY A 763 31.98 8.14 -18.87
CA GLY A 763 32.27 7.29 -20.02
C GLY A 763 33.67 7.56 -20.57
N ASP A 764 34.07 6.80 -21.59
CA ASP A 764 35.44 6.83 -22.13
C ASP A 764 35.89 8.22 -22.61
N ASN A 765 34.95 9.02 -23.10
CA ASN A 765 35.20 10.34 -23.67
C ASN A 765 34.25 11.42 -23.14
N PHE A 766 33.58 11.20 -22.00
CA PHE A 766 32.73 12.23 -21.40
C PHE A 766 32.57 12.09 -19.88
N THR A 767 32.33 13.21 -19.22
CA THR A 767 31.82 13.26 -17.84
C THR A 767 30.57 14.12 -17.81
N GLN A 768 29.48 13.63 -17.21
CA GLN A 768 28.21 14.34 -17.15
C GLN A 768 27.68 14.38 -15.72
N THR A 769 27.24 15.54 -15.24
CA THR A 769 26.50 15.70 -13.99
C THR A 769 25.06 16.05 -14.30
N ASP A 770 24.11 15.30 -13.75
CA ASP A 770 22.68 15.57 -13.85
C ASP A 770 22.10 15.87 -12.47
N LYS A 771 21.23 16.89 -12.37
CA LYS A 771 20.39 17.18 -11.21
C LYS A 771 18.94 17.17 -11.66
N HIS A 772 18.14 16.31 -11.04
CA HIS A 772 16.69 16.28 -11.19
C HIS A 772 16.04 16.65 -9.86
N TRP A 773 15.31 17.77 -9.83
CA TRP A 773 14.55 18.21 -8.68
C TRP A 773 13.06 18.28 -9.04
N ARG A 774 12.20 17.60 -8.26
CA ARG A 774 10.77 17.49 -8.53
C ARG A 774 9.97 17.80 -7.28
N GLY A 775 9.15 18.85 -7.37
CA GLY A 775 8.43 19.39 -6.21
C GLY A 775 9.40 20.00 -5.19
N GLY A 776 8.86 20.70 -4.21
CA GLY A 776 9.65 21.21 -3.08
C GLY A 776 8.78 21.26 -1.85
N ARG A 777 9.22 22.00 -0.83
CA ARG A 777 8.47 22.13 0.43
C ARG A 777 6.98 22.38 0.16
N GLU A 778 6.14 21.55 0.77
CA GLU A 778 4.68 21.62 0.62
C GLU A 778 4.03 21.48 1.99
N MET A 779 3.19 22.46 2.36
CA MET A 779 2.36 22.39 3.56
C MET A 779 0.93 22.03 3.15
N THR A 780 0.33 21.06 3.80
CA THR A 780 -1.03 20.57 3.50
C THR A 780 -1.89 20.64 4.74
N LEU A 781 -3.06 21.27 4.62
CA LEU A 781 -4.10 21.28 5.64
C LEU A 781 -5.28 20.43 5.13
N SER A 782 -5.72 19.46 5.90
CA SER A 782 -6.89 18.64 5.57
C SER A 782 -7.84 18.49 6.74
N VAL A 783 -9.12 18.33 6.41
CA VAL A 783 -10.20 18.05 7.34
C VAL A 783 -10.97 16.83 6.86
N THR A 784 -11.17 15.86 7.74
CA THR A 784 -11.98 14.67 7.49
C THR A 784 -13.14 14.62 8.46
N TYR A 785 -14.36 14.45 7.93
CA TYR A 785 -15.57 14.20 8.69
C TYR A 785 -16.00 12.74 8.51
N ALA A 786 -16.03 11.99 9.61
CA ALA A 786 -16.52 10.62 9.65
C ALA A 786 -17.99 10.55 10.06
N PHE A 787 -18.77 9.67 9.43
CA PHE A 787 -20.20 9.50 9.74
C PHE A 787 -20.63 8.03 9.75
N GLY A 788 -21.84 7.78 10.25
CA GLY A 788 -22.41 6.44 10.45
C GLY A 788 -21.93 5.77 11.73
N ASN A 789 -21.99 4.44 11.79
CA ASN A 789 -21.74 3.66 13.00
C ASN A 789 -20.25 3.58 13.42
N MET A 790 -19.40 4.51 12.99
CA MET A 790 -17.94 4.47 13.15
C MET A 790 -17.48 4.58 14.63
N ARG A 791 -18.27 5.17 15.53
CA ARG A 791 -17.90 5.40 16.95
C ARG A 791 -18.54 4.44 17.97
N GLN A 792 -19.72 3.88 17.68
CA GLN A 792 -20.50 3.08 18.65
C GLN A 792 -19.78 1.80 19.12
N ASN A 793 -18.67 1.42 18.48
CA ASN A 793 -17.90 0.22 18.79
C ASN A 793 -16.44 0.46 19.22
N ARG A 794 -15.98 1.72 19.42
CA ARG A 794 -14.69 1.96 20.11
C ARG A 794 -14.71 1.43 21.56
N GLN A 795 -15.88 1.33 22.19
CA GLN A 795 -16.06 0.76 23.55
C GLN A 795 -15.90 -0.77 23.59
N LYS A 796 -16.41 -1.53 22.60
CA LYS A 796 -16.29 -3.00 22.57
C LYS A 796 -14.89 -3.48 22.17
N GLU A 797 -14.22 -2.79 21.25
CA GLU A 797 -12.83 -3.11 20.89
C GLU A 797 -11.85 -2.86 22.05
N ARG A 798 -12.14 -1.92 22.94
CA ARG A 798 -11.34 -1.62 24.13
C ARG A 798 -11.36 -2.78 25.14
N GLN A 799 -12.51 -3.42 25.37
CA GLN A 799 -12.64 -4.60 26.24
C GLN A 799 -11.98 -5.86 25.66
N GLN A 800 -11.96 -6.04 24.33
CA GLN A 800 -11.25 -7.16 23.71
C GLN A 800 -9.73 -6.96 23.64
N SER A 801 -9.26 -5.71 23.61
CA SER A 801 -7.83 -5.39 23.58
C SER A 801 -7.15 -5.63 24.93
N GLU A 802 -7.82 -5.27 26.03
CA GLU A 802 -7.33 -5.56 27.39
C GLU A 802 -7.19 -7.07 27.67
N ASN A 803 -8.07 -7.90 27.10
CA ASN A 803 -7.97 -9.36 27.21
C ASN A 803 -6.94 -10.01 26.25
N LYS A 804 -6.48 -9.30 25.21
CA LYS A 804 -5.44 -9.79 24.29
C LYS A 804 -4.03 -9.40 24.72
N GLU A 805 -3.85 -8.39 25.57
CA GLU A 805 -2.53 -8.06 26.14
C GLU A 805 -2.03 -9.13 27.14
N GLU A 806 -2.91 -9.99 27.68
CA GLU A 806 -2.52 -11.13 28.53
C GLU A 806 -2.20 -12.43 27.77
N LYS A 807 -2.48 -12.53 26.46
CA LYS A 807 -2.12 -13.71 25.65
C LYS A 807 -1.17 -13.31 24.53
N GLY A 808 0.08 -13.73 24.68
CA GLY A 808 1.16 -13.52 23.72
C GLY A 808 0.80 -13.93 22.29
N TYR A 809 1.54 -13.36 21.34
CA TYR A 809 1.34 -13.47 19.89
C TYR A 809 1.23 -14.93 19.41
N GLN A 810 0.01 -15.40 19.19
CA GLN A 810 -0.27 -16.59 18.41
C GLN A 810 -0.69 -16.16 17.00
N LEU A 811 0.12 -16.54 16.01
CA LEU A 811 -0.23 -16.48 14.60
C LEU A 811 -0.99 -17.76 14.25
N ILE A 812 -2.09 -17.60 13.52
CA ILE A 812 -3.12 -18.57 13.12
C ILE A 812 -4.19 -18.80 14.20
N GLU A 813 -5.17 -17.88 14.26
CA GLU A 813 -6.54 -18.22 14.64
C GLU A 813 -7.51 -17.43 13.74
N GLU A 814 -8.16 -18.11 12.79
CA GLU A 814 -9.52 -17.75 12.39
C GLU A 814 -10.46 -18.49 13.35
N THR A 815 -11.09 -17.73 14.23
CA THR A 815 -11.94 -18.21 15.34
C THR A 815 -13.04 -19.15 14.85
N VAL A 816 -12.98 -20.41 15.30
CA VAL A 816 -14.04 -21.40 15.22
C VAL A 816 -14.88 -21.30 16.49
N GLY A 817 -16.18 -21.00 16.36
CA GLY A 817 -17.14 -21.10 17.46
C GLY A 817 -17.86 -22.44 17.39
N ILE A 818 -17.57 -23.35 18.33
CA ILE A 818 -18.36 -24.57 18.57
C ILE A 818 -18.99 -24.41 19.95
N THR A 819 -20.33 -24.42 19.99
CA THR A 819 -21.13 -24.67 21.18
C THR A 819 -21.28 -26.18 21.37
N GLU A 820 -20.89 -26.69 22.54
CA GLU A 820 -21.55 -27.83 23.19
C GLU A 820 -22.44 -27.31 24.31
#